data_AF-A0A1T4P0I6-F1
#
_entry.id   AF-A0A1T4P0I6-F1
#
_cell.length_a   1.000
_cell.length_b   1.000
_cell.length_c   1.000
_cell.angle_alpha   90.00
_cell.angle_beta   90.00
_cell.angle_gamma   90.00
#
_symmetry.space_group_name_H-M   'P 1'
#
loop_
_entity.id
_entity.type
_entity.pdbx_description
1 polymer ?
#
loop_
_entity_poly.entity_id
_entity_poly.type
_entity_poly.pdbx_seq_one_letter_code
_entity_poly.pdbx_strand_id
1 'polypeptide(L)'
;MRFPSWKKEGYQTQKVTIQREGNQHIRQISEAVSTVPWSLSLISLAWTAGPVTLFAAQISYLLGYNKAPTQENLIFFFVYTVITGVAGIVAQLTYKLTKEPKVEAQQKQVSMVLEQLPELRWQVLDLYTHHLSPLQRQRHVAKVLLQKADLDPESLKQAVFDLTGNKAFARLLAQIEIYRQVGMDRRIDDLTENYLALIRHVLTELESLEPDAIPLLRSRLQGDSPDQKAGMPRQENFIERIFAAIEEENDLLMTDEDVEEMIVLAFELLCGRRIPMLVFAYRGRWELAAALDNMEKARSEYRIAQATGLSRIRALASFVNNQNLKQNPEQETFLLQINHSADLLVEQAESFLDQKAETLMTYCLKAKKQPKSADMRWVKEQADVLSESLALWKEIRKAYERIGRIHAVLIKASERWEKFISTFAVSDDKLQIGKGLRGLKVLEKEIALDAEQKSDVCQQLAVFLNTHGLTPDAQNKARNKAQRGRAATKTIHDDHISPEQAKQLAIEIALILEPHIHLSRPEIQRAIYSTNAIYMNDIEPGMSAATKAAMGAAMAAEKAHDFSGAAERLAIALVRHYQLELSEEAIAFLRDNYQARESRLNKINQYAKPKDKQISYLSLRPPVVVAPKRDWYKALIEARRLIG
;
A
#
# COMPACT_ATOMS: atom_id res chain seq x y z
N MET A 1 -56.08 -28.42 47.96
CA MET A 1 -54.81 -27.86 48.48
C MET A 1 -53.79 -27.91 47.36
N ARG A 2 -53.39 -26.74 46.85
CA ARG A 2 -52.54 -26.58 45.66
C ARG A 2 -51.09 -26.36 46.09
N PHE A 3 -50.18 -27.18 45.56
CA PHE A 3 -48.74 -26.98 45.63
C PHE A 3 -48.32 -25.84 44.68
N PRO A 4 -47.43 -24.91 45.07
CA PRO A 4 -46.94 -23.87 44.19
C PRO A 4 -45.76 -24.36 43.32
N SER A 5 -45.78 -23.87 42.09
CA SER A 5 -44.85 -24.14 41.00
C SER A 5 -43.47 -23.53 41.22
N TRP A 6 -42.44 -24.33 40.97
CA TRP A 6 -41.09 -23.86 40.68
C TRP A 6 -40.94 -23.59 39.19
N LYS A 7 -40.77 -22.32 38.81
CA LYS A 7 -40.02 -21.91 37.61
C LYS A 7 -39.53 -20.47 37.81
N LYS A 8 -38.26 -20.34 38.16
CA LYS A 8 -37.47 -19.13 37.87
C LYS A 8 -36.55 -19.51 36.72
N GLU A 9 -36.96 -19.23 35.49
CA GLU A 9 -36.06 -19.16 34.35
C GLU A 9 -35.25 -17.85 34.51
N GLY A 10 -33.99 -17.99 34.90
CA GLY A 10 -33.04 -16.89 34.89
C GLY A 10 -32.49 -16.71 33.48
N TYR A 11 -32.72 -15.55 32.89
CA TYR A 11 -32.01 -15.08 31.69
C TYR A 11 -30.49 -15.11 31.96
N GLN A 12 -29.77 -16.05 31.35
CA GLN A 12 -28.31 -16.02 31.31
C GLN A 12 -27.89 -15.12 30.14
N THR A 13 -27.42 -13.92 30.46
CA THR A 13 -26.66 -13.07 29.52
C THR A 13 -25.41 -13.84 29.06
N GLN A 14 -25.28 -14.03 27.76
CA GLN A 14 -24.18 -14.78 27.13
C GLN A 14 -22.86 -14.03 27.37
N LYS A 15 -21.99 -14.56 28.23
CA LYS A 15 -20.69 -13.95 28.56
C LYS A 15 -19.61 -14.43 27.59
N VAL A 16 -18.97 -13.49 26.89
CA VAL A 16 -17.80 -13.75 26.04
C VAL A 16 -16.57 -13.99 26.93
N THR A 17 -15.91 -15.14 26.77
CA THR A 17 -14.59 -15.41 27.35
C THR A 17 -13.54 -15.37 26.24
N ILE A 18 -12.58 -14.46 26.34
CA ILE A 18 -11.51 -14.30 25.35
C ILE A 18 -10.26 -15.05 25.84
N GLN A 19 -9.63 -15.83 24.96
CA GLN A 19 -8.36 -16.52 25.24
C GLN A 19 -7.30 -16.16 24.19
N ARG A 20 -6.05 -15.98 24.63
CA ARG A 20 -4.88 -15.73 23.78
C ARG A 20 -4.37 -17.04 23.15
N GLU A 21 -4.09 -17.04 21.85
CA GLU A 21 -3.38 -18.14 21.18
C GLU A 21 -1.99 -17.65 20.76
N GLY A 22 -0.94 -18.10 21.45
CA GLY A 22 0.44 -17.67 21.19
C GLY A 22 1.02 -18.36 19.96
N ASN A 23 1.19 -17.62 18.86
CA ASN A 23 1.82 -18.12 17.64
C ASN A 23 2.98 -17.20 17.20
N GLN A 24 4.03 -17.08 18.02
CA GLN A 24 5.28 -16.40 17.64
C GLN A 24 6.42 -17.35 17.22
N HIS A 25 6.27 -18.67 17.34
CA HIS A 25 7.42 -19.59 17.29
C HIS A 25 7.81 -20.16 15.91
N ILE A 26 7.05 -19.94 14.83
CA ILE A 26 7.32 -20.61 13.53
C ILE A 26 7.99 -19.68 12.49
N ARG A 27 7.83 -18.35 12.58
CA ARG A 27 8.40 -17.42 11.59
C ARG A 27 9.86 -17.04 11.84
N GLN A 28 10.28 -16.92 13.10
CA GLN A 28 11.67 -16.52 13.44
C GLN A 28 12.71 -17.56 13.00
N ILE A 29 12.34 -18.84 12.94
CA ILE A 29 13.22 -19.92 12.48
C ILE A 29 13.39 -19.89 10.94
N SER A 30 12.42 -19.34 10.20
CA SER A 30 12.47 -19.21 8.74
C SER A 30 13.30 -18.00 8.28
N GLU A 31 13.20 -16.87 9.00
CA GLU A 31 13.95 -15.65 8.67
C GLU A 31 15.46 -15.79 8.96
N ALA A 32 15.84 -16.59 9.96
CA ALA A 32 17.24 -16.85 10.31
C ALA A 32 17.98 -17.78 9.33
N VAL A 33 17.26 -18.50 8.46
CA VAL A 33 17.85 -19.49 7.54
C VAL A 33 18.16 -18.90 6.15
N SER A 34 17.65 -17.71 5.82
CA SER A 34 17.83 -17.09 4.49
C SER A 34 19.11 -16.26 4.33
N THR A 35 19.90 -16.06 5.38
CA THR A 35 21.06 -15.13 5.37
C THR A 35 22.41 -15.81 5.18
N VAL A 36 22.46 -17.06 4.73
CA VAL A 36 23.73 -17.67 4.29
C VAL A 36 23.85 -17.52 2.77
N PRO A 37 24.77 -16.67 2.26
CA PRO A 37 25.05 -16.61 0.84
C PRO A 37 25.43 -18.00 0.35
N TRP A 38 24.69 -18.54 -0.62
CA TRP A 38 24.99 -19.84 -1.22
C TRP A 38 26.40 -19.93 -1.81
N SER A 39 27.03 -18.79 -2.12
CA SER A 39 28.44 -18.69 -2.50
C SER A 39 29.39 -19.18 -1.40
N LEU A 40 29.11 -18.92 -0.12
CA LEU A 40 29.89 -19.41 1.02
C LEU A 40 29.63 -20.90 1.29
N SER A 41 28.39 -21.36 1.10
CA SER A 41 28.04 -22.79 1.16
C SER A 41 28.76 -23.60 0.08
N LEU A 42 28.80 -23.11 -1.17
CA LEU A 42 29.47 -23.80 -2.29
C LEU A 42 31.00 -23.78 -2.21
N ILE A 43 31.62 -22.70 -1.72
CA ILE A 43 33.06 -22.68 -1.45
C ILE A 43 33.40 -23.64 -0.30
N SER A 44 32.55 -23.74 0.73
CA SER A 44 32.69 -24.75 1.78
C SER A 44 32.49 -26.17 1.25
N LEU A 45 31.58 -26.37 0.27
CA LEU A 45 31.35 -27.64 -0.43
C LEU A 45 32.52 -28.02 -1.33
N ALA A 46 33.15 -27.05 -2.02
CA ALA A 46 34.32 -27.27 -2.85
C ALA A 46 35.57 -27.58 -2.02
N TRP A 47 35.75 -26.90 -0.88
CA TRP A 47 36.83 -27.18 0.08
C TRP A 47 36.65 -28.53 0.79
N THR A 48 35.41 -28.94 1.07
CA THR A 48 35.10 -30.25 1.67
C THR A 48 35.14 -31.39 0.64
N ALA A 49 34.81 -31.15 -0.63
CA ALA A 49 34.79 -32.18 -1.67
C ALA A 49 36.14 -32.45 -2.38
N GLY A 50 37.15 -31.59 -2.22
CA GLY A 50 38.47 -31.76 -2.83
C GLY A 50 39.59 -32.07 -1.83
N PRO A 51 40.17 -31.07 -1.14
CA PRO A 51 41.26 -31.29 -0.20
C PRO A 51 40.90 -32.24 0.94
N VAL A 52 39.74 -32.05 1.57
CA VAL A 52 39.34 -32.83 2.75
C VAL A 52 39.04 -34.29 2.40
N THR A 53 38.43 -34.56 1.24
CA THR A 53 38.22 -35.94 0.75
C THR A 53 39.51 -36.62 0.35
N LEU A 54 40.47 -35.91 -0.26
CA LEU A 54 41.80 -36.46 -0.56
C LEU A 54 42.59 -36.78 0.72
N PHE A 55 42.58 -35.87 1.71
CA PHE A 55 43.18 -36.12 3.02
C PHE A 55 42.49 -37.26 3.76
N ALA A 56 41.15 -37.29 3.77
CA ALA A 56 40.38 -38.37 4.38
C ALA A 56 40.62 -39.71 3.68
N ALA A 57 40.75 -39.73 2.36
CA ALA A 57 41.08 -40.94 1.60
C ALA A 57 42.49 -41.44 1.91
N GLN A 58 43.49 -40.54 2.01
CA GLN A 58 44.85 -40.88 2.42
C GLN A 58 44.91 -41.42 3.84
N ILE A 59 44.24 -40.74 4.79
CA ILE A 59 44.18 -41.17 6.20
C ILE A 59 43.44 -42.52 6.32
N SER A 60 42.35 -42.72 5.59
CA SER A 60 41.57 -43.96 5.61
C SER A 60 42.34 -45.14 5.03
N TYR A 61 43.11 -44.93 3.95
CA TYR A 61 43.98 -45.97 3.39
C TYR A 61 45.15 -46.31 4.32
N LEU A 62 45.73 -45.31 4.99
CA LEU A 62 46.79 -45.51 5.96
C LEU A 62 46.29 -46.30 7.19
N LEU A 63 45.11 -45.94 7.72
CA LEU A 63 44.51 -46.61 8.88
C LEU A 63 43.96 -48.00 8.55
N GLY A 64 43.36 -48.18 7.37
CA GLY A 64 42.69 -49.42 6.99
C GLY A 64 43.61 -50.51 6.43
N TYR A 65 44.64 -50.14 5.67
CA TYR A 65 45.49 -51.09 4.94
C TYR A 65 46.99 -50.92 5.20
N ASN A 66 47.39 -49.95 6.04
CA ASN A 66 48.78 -49.62 6.38
C ASN A 66 49.70 -49.46 5.16
N LYS A 67 49.13 -49.03 4.02
CA LYS A 67 49.81 -48.80 2.73
C LYS A 67 49.27 -47.54 2.09
N ALA A 68 50.13 -46.84 1.35
CA ALA A 68 49.71 -45.70 0.54
C ALA A 68 48.73 -46.16 -0.57
N PRO A 69 47.75 -45.33 -0.95
CA PRO A 69 46.79 -45.66 -2.00
C PRO A 69 47.49 -45.95 -3.34
N THR A 70 46.97 -46.92 -4.09
CA THR A 70 47.45 -47.29 -5.42
C THR A 70 47.21 -46.15 -6.44
N GLN A 71 48.04 -46.07 -7.48
CA GLN A 71 47.97 -44.97 -8.46
C GLN A 71 46.61 -44.89 -9.16
N GLU A 72 45.94 -46.02 -9.41
CA GLU A 72 44.61 -46.05 -10.02
C GLU A 72 43.54 -45.35 -9.16
N ASN A 73 43.59 -45.51 -7.84
CA ASN A 73 42.64 -44.86 -6.93
C ASN A 73 42.89 -43.36 -6.83
N LEU A 74 44.15 -42.93 -6.82
CA LEU A 74 44.50 -41.51 -6.85
C LEU A 74 44.03 -40.83 -8.15
N ILE A 75 44.14 -41.52 -9.29
CA ILE A 75 43.63 -41.03 -10.57
C ILE A 75 42.11 -40.88 -10.54
N PHE A 76 41.37 -41.87 -10.00
CA PHE A 76 39.92 -41.78 -9.86
C PHE A 76 39.47 -40.57 -9.02
N PHE A 77 40.09 -40.38 -7.85
CA PHE A 77 39.77 -39.22 -7.00
C PHE A 77 40.12 -37.90 -7.68
N PHE A 78 41.27 -37.82 -8.35
CA PHE A 78 41.66 -36.61 -9.08
C PHE A 78 40.66 -36.26 -10.19
N VAL A 79 40.26 -37.24 -11.00
CA VAL A 79 39.27 -37.05 -12.07
C VAL A 79 37.91 -36.63 -11.49
N TYR A 80 37.47 -37.27 -10.40
CA TYR A 80 36.23 -36.90 -9.72
C TYR A 80 36.27 -35.44 -9.20
N THR A 81 37.36 -35.03 -8.55
CA THR A 81 37.52 -33.65 -8.05
C THR A 81 37.56 -32.63 -9.19
N VAL A 82 38.23 -32.94 -10.31
CA VAL A 82 38.28 -32.06 -11.49
C VAL A 82 36.88 -31.90 -12.10
N ILE A 83 36.14 -33.01 -12.31
CA ILE A 83 34.78 -32.96 -12.86
C ILE A 83 33.85 -32.15 -11.94
N THR A 84 33.93 -32.38 -10.63
CA THR A 84 33.10 -31.67 -9.64
C THR A 84 33.45 -30.17 -9.58
N GLY A 85 34.74 -29.82 -9.67
CA GLY A 85 35.20 -28.43 -9.75
C GLY A 85 34.72 -27.72 -11.02
N VAL A 86 34.81 -28.38 -12.17
CA VAL A 86 34.30 -27.85 -13.45
C VAL A 86 32.77 -27.68 -13.40
N ALA A 87 32.04 -28.65 -12.87
CA ALA A 87 30.59 -28.53 -12.69
C ALA A 87 30.22 -27.36 -11.77
N GLY A 88 30.98 -27.12 -10.70
CA GLY A 88 30.81 -25.97 -9.81
C GLY A 88 31.02 -24.63 -10.53
N ILE A 89 32.06 -24.51 -11.35
CA ILE A 89 32.33 -23.30 -12.16
C ILE A 89 31.20 -23.06 -13.18
N VAL A 90 30.74 -24.10 -13.87
CA VAL A 90 29.63 -24.00 -14.82
C VAL A 90 28.32 -23.60 -14.13
N ALA A 91 28.03 -24.14 -12.94
CA ALA A 91 26.88 -23.74 -12.14
C ALA A 91 26.96 -22.27 -11.70
N GLN A 92 28.16 -21.79 -11.32
CA GLN A 92 28.35 -20.39 -10.94
C GLN A 92 28.22 -19.45 -12.14
N LEU A 93 28.75 -19.83 -13.30
CA LEU A 93 28.66 -19.05 -14.53
C LEU A 93 27.22 -18.96 -15.03
N THR A 94 26.48 -20.09 -15.03
CA THR A 94 25.06 -20.11 -15.39
C THR A 94 24.21 -19.30 -14.42
N TYR A 95 24.51 -19.34 -13.11
CA TYR A 95 23.86 -18.48 -12.11
C TYR A 95 24.10 -16.99 -12.37
N LYS A 96 25.37 -16.59 -12.56
CA LYS A 96 25.74 -15.20 -12.86
C LYS A 96 25.07 -14.69 -14.14
N LEU A 97 25.09 -15.48 -15.20
CA LEU A 97 24.50 -15.08 -16.49
C LEU A 97 22.96 -14.98 -16.47
N THR A 98 22.26 -15.75 -15.63
CA THR A 98 20.79 -15.84 -15.68
C THR A 98 20.06 -15.15 -14.53
N LYS A 99 20.64 -15.12 -13.32
CA LYS A 99 20.00 -14.59 -12.10
C LYS A 99 20.54 -13.22 -11.67
N GLU A 100 21.85 -12.98 -11.78
CA GLU A 100 22.47 -11.69 -11.41
C GLU A 100 21.81 -10.48 -12.11
N PRO A 101 21.59 -10.47 -13.45
CA PRO A 101 20.94 -9.33 -14.09
C PRO A 101 19.48 -9.12 -13.66
N LYS A 102 18.78 -10.20 -13.29
CA LYS A 102 17.39 -10.11 -12.79
C LYS A 102 17.34 -9.52 -11.39
N VAL A 103 18.26 -9.94 -10.52
CA VAL A 103 18.37 -9.42 -9.15
C VAL A 103 18.79 -7.96 -9.16
N GLU A 104 19.76 -7.58 -10.00
CA GLU A 104 20.14 -6.17 -10.16
C GLU A 104 19.00 -5.31 -10.70
N ALA A 105 18.24 -5.81 -11.68
CA ALA A 105 17.08 -5.09 -12.20
C ALA A 105 16.00 -4.90 -11.12
N GLN A 106 15.73 -5.94 -10.32
CA GLN A 106 14.81 -5.87 -9.19
C GLN A 106 15.28 -4.87 -8.12
N GLN A 107 16.57 -4.89 -7.75
CA GLN A 107 17.14 -3.93 -6.80
C GLN A 107 17.04 -2.49 -7.32
N LYS A 108 17.28 -2.26 -8.62
CA LYS A 108 17.10 -0.95 -9.25
C LYS A 108 15.64 -0.49 -9.20
N GLN A 109 14.68 -1.39 -9.45
CA GLN A 109 13.25 -1.07 -9.34
C GLN A 109 12.85 -0.73 -7.90
N VAL A 110 13.30 -1.51 -6.92
CA VAL A 110 13.07 -1.24 -5.49
C VAL A 110 13.64 0.11 -5.10
N SER A 111 14.89 0.39 -5.47
CA SER A 111 15.53 1.69 -5.20
C SER A 111 14.76 2.85 -5.83
N MET A 112 14.33 2.70 -7.09
CA MET A 112 13.58 3.74 -7.80
C MET A 112 12.23 4.03 -7.16
N VAL A 113 11.49 3.00 -6.75
CA VAL A 113 10.20 3.18 -6.06
C VAL A 113 10.39 3.83 -4.69
N LEU A 114 11.38 3.39 -3.91
CA LEU A 114 11.68 3.97 -2.59
C LEU A 114 12.18 5.42 -2.68
N GLU A 115 12.82 5.80 -3.78
CA GLU A 115 13.22 7.19 -4.04
C GLU A 115 12.01 8.07 -4.37
N GLN A 116 11.07 7.52 -5.14
CA GLN A 116 10.00 8.27 -5.78
C GLN A 116 8.74 8.38 -4.90
N LEU A 117 8.37 7.38 -4.09
CA LEU A 117 7.20 7.51 -3.21
C LEU A 117 7.27 8.75 -2.28
N PRO A 118 8.40 9.06 -1.62
CA PRO A 118 8.52 10.29 -0.84
C PRO A 118 8.39 11.58 -1.65
N GLU A 119 8.95 11.62 -2.86
CA GLU A 119 8.84 12.78 -3.75
C GLU A 119 7.39 12.99 -4.22
N LEU A 120 6.69 11.91 -4.60
CA LEU A 120 5.27 11.97 -4.98
C LEU A 120 4.39 12.41 -3.82
N ARG A 121 4.70 11.99 -2.58
CA ARG A 121 4.01 12.49 -1.38
C ARG A 121 4.09 14.02 -1.29
N TRP A 122 5.29 14.60 -1.45
CA TRP A 122 5.47 16.05 -1.43
C TRP A 122 4.74 16.76 -2.56
N GLN A 123 4.68 16.15 -3.76
CA GLN A 123 3.91 16.70 -4.87
C GLN A 123 2.41 16.67 -4.60
N VAL A 124 1.88 15.61 -3.97
CA VAL A 124 0.47 15.52 -3.56
C VAL A 124 0.13 16.57 -2.49
N LEU A 125 1.01 16.77 -1.52
CA LEU A 125 0.87 17.86 -0.55
C LEU A 125 0.80 19.23 -1.24
N ASP A 126 1.65 19.47 -2.23
CA ASP A 126 1.63 20.72 -2.99
C ASP A 126 0.34 20.90 -3.82
N LEU A 127 -0.18 19.82 -4.42
CA LEU A 127 -1.47 19.83 -5.13
C LEU A 127 -2.63 20.29 -4.24
N TYR A 128 -2.67 19.83 -2.99
CA TYR A 128 -3.68 20.28 -2.03
C TYR A 128 -3.61 21.82 -1.84
N THR A 129 -2.40 22.37 -1.77
CA THR A 129 -2.21 23.81 -1.56
C THR A 129 -2.61 24.67 -2.76
N HIS A 130 -2.66 24.11 -3.97
CA HIS A 130 -3.08 24.84 -5.17
C HIS A 130 -4.53 25.30 -5.11
N HIS A 131 -5.40 24.52 -4.44
CA HIS A 131 -6.81 24.86 -4.27
C HIS A 131 -7.08 25.89 -3.17
N LEU A 132 -6.05 26.21 -2.36
CA LEU A 132 -6.16 27.14 -1.24
C LEU A 132 -5.85 28.59 -1.66
N SER A 133 -6.48 29.55 -0.95
CA SER A 133 -6.11 30.97 -1.07
C SER A 133 -4.66 31.21 -0.59
N PRO A 134 -4.00 32.32 -1.00
CA PRO A 134 -2.61 32.58 -0.61
C PRO A 134 -2.37 32.56 0.90
N LEU A 135 -3.30 33.11 1.70
CA LEU A 135 -3.21 33.11 3.16
C LEU A 135 -3.41 31.71 3.76
N GLN A 136 -4.34 30.92 3.22
CA GLN A 136 -4.55 29.54 3.66
C GLN A 136 -3.36 28.65 3.30
N ARG A 137 -2.74 28.86 2.13
CA ARG A 137 -1.50 28.17 1.73
C ARG A 137 -0.36 28.47 2.70
N GLN A 138 -0.15 29.74 3.02
CA GLN A 138 0.87 30.15 4.00
C GLN A 138 0.67 29.48 5.36
N ARG A 139 -0.57 29.46 5.87
CA ARG A 139 -0.91 28.79 7.14
C ARG A 139 -0.75 27.28 7.07
N HIS A 140 -1.18 26.64 5.98
CA HIS A 140 -1.05 25.20 5.80
C HIS A 140 0.43 24.77 5.79
N VAL A 141 1.26 25.45 5.01
CA VAL A 141 2.72 25.21 4.98
C VAL A 141 3.34 25.42 6.35
N ALA A 142 2.95 26.48 7.07
CA ALA A 142 3.40 26.71 8.45
C ALA A 142 3.05 25.54 9.38
N LYS A 143 1.84 24.96 9.27
CA LYS A 143 1.46 23.76 10.05
C LYS A 143 2.33 22.56 9.71
N VAL A 144 2.57 22.30 8.42
CA VAL A 144 3.44 21.20 7.96
C VAL A 144 4.87 21.37 8.51
N LEU A 145 5.40 22.60 8.50
CA LEU A 145 6.71 22.89 9.09
C LEU A 145 6.72 22.67 10.60
N LEU A 146 5.71 23.15 11.33
CA LEU A 146 5.61 22.95 12.79
C LEU A 146 5.57 21.47 13.19
N GLN A 147 5.12 20.61 12.29
CA GLN A 147 5.13 19.18 12.51
C GLN A 147 6.54 18.57 12.43
N LYS A 148 7.51 19.12 11.68
CA LYS A 148 8.89 18.58 11.50
C LYS A 148 9.62 18.40 12.83
N ALA A 149 10.18 17.22 13.12
CA ALA A 149 10.84 16.97 14.40
C ALA A 149 12.10 17.83 14.56
N ASP A 150 12.96 17.81 13.54
CA ASP A 150 14.23 18.55 13.50
C ASP A 150 14.10 19.82 12.65
N LEU A 151 13.32 20.78 13.16
CA LEU A 151 13.17 22.08 12.52
C LEU A 151 14.21 23.06 13.07
N ASP A 152 14.95 23.74 12.19
CA ASP A 152 15.91 24.75 12.63
C ASP A 152 15.19 25.98 13.25
N PRO A 153 15.83 26.70 14.19
CA PRO A 153 15.17 27.80 14.90
C PRO A 153 14.66 28.93 14.00
N GLU A 154 15.32 29.20 12.86
CA GLU A 154 14.90 30.25 11.93
C GLU A 154 13.69 29.81 11.09
N SER A 155 13.66 28.56 10.63
CA SER A 155 12.47 27.99 9.99
C SER A 155 11.29 27.89 10.94
N LEU A 156 11.53 27.55 12.22
CA LEU A 156 10.48 27.58 13.25
C LEU A 156 9.92 28.98 13.43
N LYS A 157 10.81 29.98 13.55
CA LYS A 157 10.42 31.39 13.65
C LYS A 157 9.57 31.81 12.46
N GLN A 158 9.97 31.43 11.25
CA GLN A 158 9.23 31.75 10.03
C GLN A 158 7.84 31.08 10.03
N ALA A 159 7.75 29.78 10.33
CA ALA A 159 6.48 29.06 10.41
C ALA A 159 5.52 29.67 11.45
N VAL A 160 6.02 30.00 12.64
CA VAL A 160 5.20 30.63 13.70
C VAL A 160 4.75 32.02 13.28
N PHE A 161 5.61 32.80 12.61
CA PHE A 161 5.25 34.12 12.09
C PHE A 161 4.19 34.02 10.99
N ASP A 162 4.32 33.07 10.07
CA ASP A 162 3.36 32.82 8.98
C ASP A 162 1.99 32.38 9.51
N LEU A 163 1.96 31.69 10.65
CA LEU A 163 0.73 31.24 11.30
C LEU A 163 0.04 32.34 12.14
N THR A 164 0.82 33.12 12.90
CA THR A 164 0.30 34.04 13.92
C THR A 164 0.37 35.51 13.54
N GLY A 165 1.19 35.88 12.55
CA GLY A 165 1.53 37.27 12.22
C GLY A 165 2.36 38.00 13.30
N ASN A 166 2.72 37.33 14.41
CA ASN A 166 3.34 37.97 15.57
C ASN A 166 4.85 37.69 15.65
N LYS A 167 5.67 38.72 15.36
CA LYS A 167 7.14 38.61 15.37
C LYS A 167 7.72 38.33 16.75
N ALA A 168 7.11 38.85 17.83
CA ALA A 168 7.62 38.65 19.18
C ALA A 168 7.38 37.20 19.63
N PHE A 169 6.20 36.67 19.34
CA PHE A 169 5.86 35.27 19.62
C PHE A 169 6.71 34.28 18.81
N ALA A 170 6.94 34.57 17.53
CA ALA A 170 7.83 33.79 16.68
C ALA A 170 9.29 33.73 17.22
N ARG A 171 9.82 34.87 17.68
CA ARG A 171 11.15 34.93 18.29
C ARG A 171 11.23 34.14 19.60
N LEU A 172 10.17 34.19 20.42
CA LEU A 172 10.08 33.42 21.65
C LEU A 172 10.19 31.92 21.37
N LEU A 173 9.40 31.39 20.43
CA LEU A 173 9.45 29.97 20.09
C LEU A 173 10.78 29.53 19.49
N ALA A 174 11.40 30.37 18.66
CA ALA A 174 12.75 30.12 18.17
C ALA A 174 13.78 30.05 19.31
N GLN A 175 13.63 30.91 20.32
CA GLN A 175 14.52 30.91 21.48
C GLN A 175 14.30 29.68 22.38
N ILE A 176 13.05 29.24 22.55
CA ILE A 176 12.72 27.99 23.22
C ILE A 176 13.36 26.80 22.51
N GLU A 177 13.29 26.75 21.17
CA GLU A 177 13.90 25.70 20.35
C GLU A 177 15.43 25.66 20.49
N ILE A 178 16.11 26.82 20.57
CA ILE A 178 17.55 26.88 20.85
C ILE A 178 17.87 26.24 22.21
N TYR A 179 17.10 26.56 23.25
CA TYR A 179 17.33 25.99 24.58
C TYR A 179 16.97 24.51 24.67
N ARG A 180 15.95 24.06 23.92
CA ARG A 180 15.58 22.65 23.78
C ARG A 180 16.74 21.83 23.20
N GLN A 181 17.35 22.31 22.12
CA GLN A 181 18.47 21.62 21.46
C GLN A 181 19.70 21.45 22.38
N VAL A 182 19.85 22.31 23.39
CA VAL A 182 20.92 22.24 24.39
C VAL A 182 20.47 21.55 25.69
N GLY A 183 19.20 21.16 25.81
CA GLY A 183 18.63 20.48 26.98
C GLY A 183 18.44 21.37 28.21
N MET A 184 18.17 22.67 28.01
CA MET A 184 18.04 23.67 29.08
C MET A 184 16.56 23.92 29.47
N ASP A 185 15.87 22.88 29.95
CA ASP A 185 14.42 22.90 30.18
C ASP A 185 13.98 23.99 31.19
N ARG A 186 14.74 24.21 32.27
CA ARG A 186 14.44 25.29 33.22
C ARG A 186 14.41 26.67 32.58
N ARG A 187 15.25 26.89 31.56
CA ARG A 187 15.27 28.18 30.85
C ARG A 187 14.05 28.34 29.95
N ILE A 188 13.51 27.24 29.44
CA ILE A 188 12.24 27.22 28.70
C ILE A 188 11.11 27.60 29.66
N ASP A 189 11.05 27.01 30.84
CA ASP A 189 10.06 27.35 31.88
C ASP A 189 10.11 28.86 32.21
N ASP A 190 11.30 29.41 32.49
CA ASP A 190 11.49 30.85 32.74
C ASP A 190 10.92 31.70 31.58
N LEU A 191 11.20 31.33 30.33
CA LEU A 191 10.72 32.06 29.15
C LEU A 191 9.21 31.97 29.00
N THR A 192 8.62 30.79 29.20
CA THR A 192 7.17 30.62 29.10
C THR A 192 6.43 31.42 30.18
N GLU A 193 6.95 31.47 31.41
CA GLU A 193 6.38 32.25 32.51
C GLU A 193 6.50 33.75 32.25
N ASN A 194 7.68 34.23 31.84
CA ASN A 194 7.92 35.65 31.55
C ASN A 194 7.04 36.21 30.41
N TYR A 195 6.69 35.37 29.43
CA TYR A 195 5.89 35.78 28.26
C TYR A 195 4.46 35.23 28.29
N LEU A 196 3.97 34.77 29.44
CA LEU A 196 2.67 34.11 29.58
C LEU A 196 1.48 34.95 29.09
N ALA A 197 1.51 36.27 29.31
CA ALA A 197 0.47 37.18 28.81
C ALA A 197 0.43 37.24 27.27
N LEU A 198 1.59 37.30 26.61
CA LEU A 198 1.72 37.27 25.15
C LEU A 198 1.24 35.92 24.60
N ILE A 199 1.67 34.81 25.21
CA ILE A 199 1.29 33.46 24.81
C ILE A 199 -0.22 33.29 24.84
N ARG A 200 -0.87 33.67 25.95
CA ARG A 200 -2.34 33.55 26.09
C ARG A 200 -3.07 34.38 25.06
N HIS A 201 -2.63 35.62 24.83
CA HIS A 201 -3.26 36.50 23.85
C HIS A 201 -3.20 35.90 22.43
N VAL A 202 -2.02 35.48 21.97
CA VAL A 202 -1.84 34.91 20.63
C VAL A 202 -2.59 33.58 20.46
N LEU A 203 -2.57 32.69 21.46
CA LEU A 203 -3.30 31.42 21.37
C LEU A 203 -4.83 31.63 21.34
N THR A 204 -5.35 32.65 22.02
CA THR A 204 -6.78 32.98 21.99
C THR A 204 -7.19 33.54 20.62
N GLU A 205 -6.37 34.39 20.02
CA GLU A 205 -6.61 34.88 18.65
C GLU A 205 -6.59 33.73 17.63
N LEU A 206 -5.63 32.82 17.77
CA LEU A 206 -5.44 31.69 16.88
C LEU A 206 -6.59 30.67 16.97
N GLU A 207 -7.29 30.56 18.10
CA GLU A 207 -8.42 29.63 18.29
C GLU A 207 -9.55 29.88 17.28
N SER A 208 -9.73 31.13 16.87
CA SER A 208 -10.72 31.51 15.83
C SER A 208 -10.24 31.28 14.39
N LEU A 209 -8.92 31.17 14.17
CA LEU A 209 -8.31 31.12 12.84
C LEU A 209 -7.88 29.71 12.43
N GLU A 210 -7.11 29.03 13.29
CA GLU A 210 -6.51 27.71 13.04
C GLU A 210 -6.40 26.93 14.38
N PRO A 211 -7.51 26.37 14.89
CA PRO A 211 -7.52 25.67 16.18
C PRO A 211 -6.58 24.46 16.21
N ASP A 212 -6.39 23.78 15.07
CA ASP A 212 -5.57 22.58 14.96
C ASP A 212 -4.07 22.84 15.17
N ALA A 213 -3.62 24.10 15.01
CA ALA A 213 -2.22 24.47 15.22
C ALA A 213 -1.89 24.70 16.70
N ILE A 214 -2.88 24.97 17.55
CA ILE A 214 -2.71 25.21 18.98
C ILE A 214 -1.99 24.07 19.70
N PRO A 215 -2.39 22.78 19.57
CA PRO A 215 -1.68 21.70 20.25
C PRO A 215 -0.21 21.59 19.83
N LEU A 216 0.10 21.84 18.54
CA LEU A 216 1.48 21.85 18.05
C LEU A 216 2.30 22.96 18.71
N LEU A 217 1.74 24.18 18.76
CA LEU A 217 2.41 25.31 19.41
C LEU A 217 2.56 25.11 20.92
N ARG A 218 1.55 24.54 21.59
CA ARG A 218 1.62 24.24 23.04
C ARG A 218 2.73 23.25 23.37
N SER A 219 2.84 22.17 22.59
CA SER A 219 3.94 21.21 22.70
C SER A 219 5.29 21.92 22.57
N ARG A 220 5.46 22.72 21.51
CA ARG A 220 6.70 23.46 21.27
C ARG A 220 7.04 24.47 22.36
N LEU A 221 6.03 25.15 22.92
CA LEU A 221 6.21 26.07 24.04
C LEU A 221 6.74 25.37 25.29
N GLN A 222 6.38 24.10 25.50
CA GLN A 222 6.87 23.27 26.61
C GLN A 222 8.27 22.70 26.35
N GLY A 223 8.88 22.99 25.20
CA GLY A 223 10.14 22.37 24.79
C GLY A 223 9.95 20.98 24.17
N ASP A 224 8.72 20.52 23.95
CA ASP A 224 8.44 19.23 23.35
C ASP A 224 8.41 19.34 21.82
N SER A 225 9.30 18.62 21.15
CA SER A 225 9.23 18.43 19.69
C SER A 225 8.34 17.24 19.33
N PRO A 226 7.75 17.23 18.12
CA PRO A 226 7.09 16.07 17.57
C PRO A 226 7.97 14.81 17.69
N ASP A 227 7.42 13.76 18.29
CA ASP A 227 8.16 12.51 18.51
C ASP A 227 8.09 11.59 17.28
N GLN A 228 9.24 11.40 16.63
CA GLN A 228 9.39 10.48 15.50
C GLN A 228 8.99 9.05 15.89
N LYS A 229 9.19 8.63 17.15
CA LYS A 229 8.85 7.28 17.64
C LYS A 229 7.36 7.09 17.84
N ALA A 230 6.65 8.09 18.34
CA ALA A 230 5.19 8.12 18.38
C ALA A 230 4.57 8.09 16.96
N GLY A 231 5.16 8.82 16.00
CA GLY A 231 4.69 8.87 14.61
C GLY A 231 3.49 9.77 14.41
N MET A 232 2.85 9.66 13.25
CA MET A 232 1.71 10.51 12.90
C MET A 232 0.39 9.74 13.02
N PRO A 233 -0.66 10.33 13.60
CA PRO A 233 -1.97 9.71 13.60
C PRO A 233 -2.46 9.56 12.16
N ARG A 234 -3.00 8.38 11.83
CA ARG A 234 -3.55 8.12 10.49
C ARG A 234 -4.89 8.81 10.30
N GLN A 235 -5.13 9.25 9.08
CA GLN A 235 -6.47 9.64 8.66
C GLN A 235 -7.45 8.46 8.77
N GLU A 236 -8.66 8.71 9.29
CA GLU A 236 -9.66 7.65 9.43
C GLU A 236 -10.31 7.30 8.09
N ASN A 237 -10.50 6.00 7.84
CA ASN A 237 -11.27 5.45 6.71
C ASN A 237 -10.72 5.80 5.31
N PHE A 238 -9.45 6.21 5.16
CA PHE A 238 -8.88 6.53 3.83
C PHE A 238 -8.91 5.33 2.87
N ILE A 239 -8.63 4.12 3.36
CA ILE A 239 -8.71 2.88 2.55
C ILE A 239 -10.16 2.60 2.12
N GLU A 240 -11.13 2.85 3.02
CA GLU A 240 -12.55 2.68 2.69
C GLU A 240 -13.00 3.67 1.62
N ARG A 241 -12.59 4.94 1.72
CA ARG A 241 -12.87 5.97 0.72
C ARG A 241 -12.23 5.66 -0.62
N ILE A 242 -10.99 5.16 -0.64
CA ILE A 242 -10.33 4.70 -1.87
C ILE A 242 -11.14 3.57 -2.52
N PHE A 243 -11.49 2.51 -1.76
CA PHE A 243 -12.29 1.43 -2.34
C PHE A 243 -13.72 1.86 -2.72
N ALA A 244 -14.32 2.82 -2.03
CA ALA A 244 -15.63 3.37 -2.38
C ALA A 244 -15.57 4.23 -3.66
N ALA A 245 -14.54 5.06 -3.80
CA ALA A 245 -14.24 5.80 -5.03
C ALA A 245 -14.15 4.87 -6.23
N ILE A 246 -13.56 3.69 -6.02
CA ILE A 246 -13.44 2.68 -7.06
C ILE A 246 -14.79 1.99 -7.34
N GLU A 247 -15.56 1.63 -6.31
CA GLU A 247 -16.88 0.99 -6.45
C GLU A 247 -17.88 1.87 -7.22
N GLU A 248 -17.94 3.16 -6.86
CA GLU A 248 -18.87 4.13 -7.44
C GLU A 248 -18.33 4.81 -8.71
N GLU A 249 -17.15 4.41 -9.18
CA GLU A 249 -16.43 5.00 -10.32
C GLU A 249 -16.29 6.54 -10.20
N ASN A 250 -16.15 7.03 -8.96
CA ASN A 250 -16.19 8.44 -8.63
C ASN A 250 -14.97 8.86 -7.81
N ASP A 251 -13.99 9.46 -8.51
CA ASP A 251 -12.74 9.93 -7.92
C ASP A 251 -12.93 11.11 -6.95
N LEU A 252 -14.11 11.75 -6.91
CA LEU A 252 -14.44 12.81 -5.95
C LEU A 252 -14.66 12.28 -4.53
N LEU A 253 -14.88 10.98 -4.36
CA LEU A 253 -15.02 10.35 -3.04
C LEU A 253 -13.69 10.24 -2.29
N MET A 254 -12.58 10.50 -2.98
CA MET A 254 -11.22 10.46 -2.44
C MET A 254 -10.62 11.87 -2.42
N THR A 255 -10.01 12.23 -1.29
CA THR A 255 -9.30 13.49 -1.10
C THR A 255 -7.80 13.34 -1.37
N ASP A 256 -7.07 14.45 -1.51
CA ASP A 256 -5.61 14.41 -1.68
C ASP A 256 -4.89 13.88 -0.42
N GLU A 257 -5.48 14.11 0.76
CA GLU A 257 -5.01 13.50 2.02
C GLU A 257 -5.12 11.97 2.01
N ASP A 258 -6.19 11.41 1.40
CA ASP A 258 -6.34 9.95 1.27
C ASP A 258 -5.23 9.36 0.40
N VAL A 259 -4.84 10.10 -0.65
CA VAL A 259 -3.73 9.74 -1.54
C VAL A 259 -2.41 9.78 -0.78
N GLU A 260 -2.17 10.83 0.01
CA GLU A 260 -0.99 10.96 0.85
C GLU A 260 -0.84 9.76 1.79
N GLU A 261 -1.90 9.41 2.52
CA GLU A 261 -1.91 8.30 3.49
C GLU A 261 -1.67 6.94 2.82
N MET A 262 -2.19 6.74 1.60
CA MET A 262 -1.93 5.52 0.84
C MET A 262 -0.46 5.43 0.39
N ILE A 263 0.17 6.54 0.02
CA ILE A 263 1.61 6.60 -0.30
C ILE A 263 2.44 6.30 0.95
N VAL A 264 2.09 6.88 2.09
CA VAL A 264 2.76 6.64 3.38
C VAL A 264 2.66 5.17 3.78
N LEU A 265 1.46 4.56 3.67
CA LEU A 265 1.23 3.14 3.94
C LEU A 265 2.07 2.24 3.02
N ALA A 266 2.14 2.54 1.72
CA ALA A 266 2.98 1.77 0.82
C ALA A 266 4.46 1.86 1.19
N PHE A 267 4.93 3.07 1.47
CA PHE A 267 6.33 3.32 1.80
C PHE A 267 6.75 2.65 3.10
N GLU A 268 5.94 2.70 4.17
CA GLU A 268 6.26 2.04 5.44
C GLU A 268 6.33 0.50 5.30
N LEU A 269 5.41 -0.10 4.54
CA LEU A 269 5.39 -1.54 4.31
C LEU A 269 6.61 -2.00 3.49
N LEU A 270 6.98 -1.23 2.47
CA LEU A 270 8.20 -1.48 1.69
C LEU A 270 9.46 -1.33 2.57
N CYS A 271 9.48 -0.36 3.47
CA CYS A 271 10.55 -0.18 4.47
C CYS A 271 10.57 -1.27 5.55
N GLY A 272 9.58 -2.17 5.60
CA GLY A 272 9.55 -3.33 6.50
C GLY A 272 8.77 -3.11 7.80
N ARG A 273 7.86 -2.14 7.82
CA ARG A 273 6.93 -1.96 8.94
C ARG A 273 6.14 -3.25 9.19
N ARG A 274 6.08 -3.65 10.47
CA ARG A 274 5.21 -4.71 10.96
C ARG A 274 4.06 -4.08 11.75
N ILE A 275 2.83 -4.19 11.24
CA ILE A 275 1.64 -3.61 11.87
C ILE A 275 0.99 -4.69 12.75
N PRO A 276 0.91 -4.50 14.08
CA PRO A 276 0.24 -5.44 14.97
C PRO A 276 -1.27 -5.51 14.68
N MET A 277 -1.79 -6.73 14.67
CA MET A 277 -3.19 -7.04 14.36
C MET A 277 -3.74 -8.02 15.39
N LEU A 278 -4.95 -7.76 15.87
CA LEU A 278 -5.72 -8.71 16.66
C LEU A 278 -6.93 -9.19 15.85
N VAL A 279 -7.10 -10.51 15.76
CA VAL A 279 -8.18 -11.17 15.01
C VAL A 279 -8.92 -12.15 15.90
N PHE A 280 -10.23 -12.30 15.68
CA PHE A 280 -10.97 -13.35 16.34
C PHE A 280 -10.93 -14.67 15.56
N ALA A 281 -10.70 -15.75 16.28
CA ALA A 281 -10.91 -17.10 15.80
C ALA A 281 -12.05 -17.76 16.57
N TYR A 282 -13.00 -18.31 15.83
CA TYR A 282 -14.13 -19.03 16.38
C TYR A 282 -13.84 -20.55 16.32
N ARG A 283 -14.07 -21.28 17.41
CA ARG A 283 -14.09 -22.75 17.42
C ARG A 283 -15.48 -23.24 17.85
N GLY A 284 -16.26 -23.83 16.94
CA GLY A 284 -17.61 -24.37 17.21
C GLY A 284 -18.58 -24.28 16.02
N ARG A 285 -19.88 -24.48 16.27
CA ARG A 285 -20.96 -24.31 15.27
C ARG A 285 -21.32 -22.83 15.10
N TRP A 286 -20.42 -22.07 14.48
CA TRP A 286 -20.60 -20.65 14.18
C TRP A 286 -20.99 -20.46 12.70
N GLU A 287 -22.02 -21.16 12.26
CA GLU A 287 -22.44 -21.17 10.85
C GLU A 287 -22.88 -19.78 10.37
N LEU A 288 -23.49 -18.97 11.25
CA LEU A 288 -23.87 -17.59 10.96
C LEU A 288 -22.64 -16.70 10.75
N ALA A 289 -21.67 -16.71 11.67
CA ALA A 289 -20.44 -15.92 11.51
C ALA A 289 -19.65 -16.36 10.29
N ALA A 290 -19.55 -17.67 10.02
CA ALA A 290 -18.89 -18.18 8.83
C ALA A 290 -19.62 -17.78 7.53
N ALA A 291 -20.95 -17.73 7.52
CA ALA A 291 -21.73 -17.26 6.38
C ALA A 291 -21.52 -15.75 6.14
N LEU A 292 -21.49 -14.95 7.20
CA LEU A 292 -21.19 -13.52 7.14
C LEU A 292 -19.77 -13.26 6.62
N ASP A 293 -18.76 -13.93 7.18
CA ASP A 293 -17.36 -13.79 6.75
C ASP A 293 -17.18 -14.19 5.27
N ASN A 294 -17.86 -15.24 4.82
CA ASN A 294 -17.85 -15.65 3.42
C ASN A 294 -18.52 -14.62 2.50
N MET A 295 -19.63 -13.99 2.94
CA MET A 295 -20.29 -12.91 2.20
C MET A 295 -19.39 -11.68 2.11
N GLU A 296 -18.79 -11.24 3.22
CA GLU A 296 -17.86 -10.11 3.25
C GLU A 296 -16.61 -10.36 2.40
N LYS A 297 -16.06 -11.58 2.45
CA LYS A 297 -14.96 -11.98 1.58
C LYS A 297 -15.34 -11.92 0.10
N ALA A 298 -16.49 -12.49 -0.28
CA ALA A 298 -16.97 -12.44 -1.66
C ALA A 298 -17.22 -11.00 -2.13
N ARG A 299 -17.69 -10.14 -1.22
CA ARG A 299 -17.90 -8.71 -1.48
C ARG A 299 -16.57 -8.00 -1.71
N SER A 300 -15.59 -8.20 -0.84
CA SER A 300 -14.25 -7.63 -0.99
C SER A 300 -13.60 -8.11 -2.30
N GLU A 301 -13.67 -9.40 -2.62
CA GLU A 301 -13.17 -9.95 -3.90
C GLU A 301 -13.85 -9.31 -5.12
N TYR A 302 -15.15 -9.04 -5.05
CA TYR A 302 -15.88 -8.34 -6.10
C TYR A 302 -15.40 -6.90 -6.27
N ARG A 303 -15.25 -6.14 -5.17
CA ARG A 303 -14.72 -4.77 -5.18
C ARG A 303 -13.36 -4.68 -5.85
N ILE A 304 -12.45 -5.58 -5.48
CA ILE A 304 -11.10 -5.65 -6.04
C ILE A 304 -11.14 -5.96 -7.53
N ALA A 305 -12.02 -6.90 -7.94
CA ALA A 305 -12.15 -7.25 -9.35
C ALA A 305 -12.66 -6.05 -10.16
N GLN A 306 -13.70 -5.36 -9.69
CA GLN A 306 -14.23 -4.14 -10.30
C GLN A 306 -13.14 -3.08 -10.42
N ALA A 307 -12.40 -2.85 -9.33
CA ALA A 307 -11.28 -1.93 -9.27
C ALA A 307 -10.19 -2.24 -10.28
N THR A 308 -9.82 -3.51 -10.39
CA THR A 308 -8.84 -3.97 -11.38
C THR A 308 -9.35 -3.72 -12.79
N GLY A 309 -10.64 -3.96 -13.07
CA GLY A 309 -11.23 -3.70 -14.39
C GLY A 309 -11.13 -2.23 -14.78
N LEU A 310 -11.55 -1.34 -13.88
CA LEU A 310 -11.55 0.11 -14.10
C LEU A 310 -10.13 0.66 -14.25
N SER A 311 -9.18 0.24 -13.40
CA SER A 311 -7.79 0.71 -13.50
C SER A 311 -7.16 0.32 -14.84
N ARG A 312 -7.45 -0.88 -15.37
CA ARG A 312 -6.95 -1.33 -16.68
C ARG A 312 -7.54 -0.51 -17.83
N ILE A 313 -8.82 -0.14 -17.75
CA ILE A 313 -9.44 0.76 -18.73
C ILE A 313 -8.80 2.14 -18.67
N ARG A 314 -8.62 2.69 -17.46
CA ARG A 314 -7.97 3.99 -17.25
C ARG A 314 -6.52 3.99 -17.73
N ALA A 315 -5.79 2.89 -17.56
CA ALA A 315 -4.44 2.72 -18.10
C ALA A 315 -4.43 2.76 -19.64
N LEU A 316 -5.41 2.12 -20.30
CA LEU A 316 -5.58 2.23 -21.75
C LEU A 316 -5.93 3.67 -22.15
N ALA A 317 -6.83 4.33 -21.43
CA ALA A 317 -7.21 5.71 -21.72
C ALA A 317 -6.01 6.68 -21.59
N SER A 318 -5.23 6.53 -20.52
CA SER A 318 -3.98 7.25 -20.28
C SER A 318 -2.96 7.00 -21.40
N PHE A 319 -2.79 5.75 -21.81
CA PHE A 319 -1.93 5.40 -22.93
C PHE A 319 -2.36 6.09 -24.23
N VAL A 320 -3.66 6.03 -24.57
CA VAL A 320 -4.22 6.67 -25.76
C VAL A 320 -4.01 8.18 -25.72
N ASN A 321 -4.29 8.83 -24.59
CA ASN A 321 -4.07 10.26 -24.41
C ASN A 321 -2.60 10.64 -24.60
N ASN A 322 -1.68 9.88 -24.01
CA ASN A 322 -0.24 10.11 -24.16
C ASN A 322 0.23 9.98 -25.62
N GLN A 323 -0.34 9.03 -26.39
CA GLN A 323 -0.02 8.90 -27.81
C GLN A 323 -0.62 10.03 -28.65
N ASN A 324 -1.84 10.47 -28.35
CA ASN A 324 -2.48 11.59 -29.02
C ASN A 324 -1.71 12.89 -28.80
N LEU A 325 -1.27 13.17 -27.56
CA LEU A 325 -0.44 14.33 -27.22
C LEU A 325 0.91 14.33 -27.94
N LYS A 326 1.53 13.16 -28.14
CA LYS A 326 2.78 13.03 -28.91
C LYS A 326 2.58 13.30 -30.40
N GLN A 327 1.45 12.89 -30.96
CA GLN A 327 1.18 13.01 -32.39
C GLN A 327 0.70 14.42 -32.77
N ASN A 328 -0.12 15.07 -31.94
CA ASN A 328 -0.69 16.39 -32.22
C ASN A 328 -0.68 17.29 -30.97
N PRO A 329 0.42 18.01 -30.66
CA PRO A 329 0.51 18.86 -29.47
C PRO A 329 -0.38 20.11 -29.51
N GLU A 330 -0.87 20.52 -30.68
CA GLU A 330 -1.65 21.77 -30.89
C GLU A 330 -3.17 21.55 -31.04
N GLN A 331 -3.63 20.31 -31.18
CA GLN A 331 -5.05 20.01 -31.28
C GLN A 331 -5.53 19.38 -29.96
N GLU A 332 -6.52 19.99 -29.31
CA GLU A 332 -7.33 19.37 -28.25
C GLU A 332 -8.20 18.25 -28.85
N THR A 333 -7.59 17.29 -29.56
CA THR A 333 -8.33 16.17 -30.14
C THR A 333 -8.73 15.23 -29.00
N PHE A 334 -10.04 15.08 -28.81
CA PHE A 334 -10.75 14.01 -28.08
C PHE A 334 -9.90 13.25 -27.05
N LEU A 335 -9.46 13.95 -26.00
CA LEU A 335 -8.80 13.30 -24.87
C LEU A 335 -9.86 12.48 -24.13
N LEU A 336 -9.59 11.20 -23.90
CA LEU A 336 -10.41 10.35 -23.06
C LEU A 336 -10.35 10.92 -21.64
N GLN A 337 -11.45 11.50 -21.15
CA GLN A 337 -11.48 11.99 -19.78
C GLN A 337 -11.50 10.78 -18.85
N ILE A 338 -10.44 10.66 -18.05
CA ILE A 338 -10.21 9.53 -17.14
C ILE A 338 -11.34 9.37 -16.11
N ASN A 339 -12.08 10.44 -15.84
CA ASN A 339 -13.17 10.51 -14.86
C ASN A 339 -14.53 10.07 -15.42
N HIS A 340 -14.61 9.66 -16.69
CA HIS A 340 -15.84 9.10 -17.26
C HIS A 340 -16.14 7.70 -16.71
N SER A 341 -17.41 7.29 -16.81
CA SER A 341 -17.84 5.93 -16.42
C SER A 341 -17.16 4.85 -17.27
N ALA A 342 -17.05 3.64 -16.71
CA ALA A 342 -16.41 2.52 -17.37
C ALA A 342 -17.05 2.18 -18.71
N ASP A 343 -18.39 2.24 -18.81
CA ASP A 343 -19.13 2.02 -20.06
C ASP A 343 -18.65 2.94 -21.18
N LEU A 344 -18.55 4.23 -20.89
CA LEU A 344 -18.20 5.25 -21.87
C LEU A 344 -16.72 5.14 -22.25
N LEU A 345 -15.83 4.86 -21.30
CA LEU A 345 -14.41 4.63 -21.58
C LEU A 345 -14.19 3.38 -22.46
N VAL A 346 -14.96 2.30 -22.26
CA VAL A 346 -14.90 1.10 -23.10
C VAL A 346 -15.33 1.43 -24.53
N GLU A 347 -16.44 2.13 -24.70
CA GLU A 347 -16.96 2.53 -26.01
C GLU A 347 -15.95 3.43 -26.76
N GLN A 348 -15.39 4.42 -26.08
CA GLN A 348 -14.42 5.33 -26.69
C GLN A 348 -13.10 4.62 -27.03
N ALA A 349 -12.63 3.72 -26.18
CA ALA A 349 -11.43 2.93 -26.44
C ALA A 349 -11.63 1.93 -27.59
N GLU A 350 -12.83 1.34 -27.73
CA GLU A 350 -13.18 0.50 -28.87
C GLU A 350 -13.17 1.31 -30.18
N SER A 351 -13.79 2.48 -30.17
CA SER A 351 -13.83 3.40 -31.32
C SER A 351 -12.42 3.84 -31.75
N PHE A 352 -11.55 4.13 -30.78
CA PHE A 352 -10.14 4.46 -31.06
C PHE A 352 -9.39 3.31 -31.74
N LEU A 353 -9.54 2.08 -31.23
CA LEU A 353 -8.92 0.88 -31.82
C LEU A 353 -9.42 0.63 -33.24
N ASP A 354 -10.72 0.80 -33.48
CA ASP A 354 -11.33 0.69 -34.81
C ASP A 354 -10.72 1.72 -35.78
N GLN A 355 -10.69 3.00 -35.39
CA GLN A 355 -10.15 4.08 -36.21
C GLN A 355 -8.66 3.86 -36.52
N LYS A 356 -7.86 3.45 -35.52
CA LYS A 356 -6.42 3.18 -35.72
C LYS A 356 -6.20 1.97 -36.62
N ALA A 357 -6.95 0.89 -36.44
CA ALA A 357 -6.86 -0.28 -37.31
C ALA A 357 -7.24 0.05 -38.76
N GLU A 358 -8.30 0.83 -38.98
CA GLU A 358 -8.72 1.27 -40.31
C GLU A 358 -7.67 2.19 -40.96
N THR A 359 -7.14 3.15 -40.22
CA THR A 359 -6.10 4.07 -40.72
C THR A 359 -4.82 3.32 -41.09
N LEU A 360 -4.38 2.39 -40.26
CA LEU A 360 -3.21 1.56 -40.54
C LEU A 360 -3.44 0.66 -41.76
N MET A 361 -4.60 0.01 -41.84
CA MET A 361 -4.95 -0.88 -42.95
C MET A 361 -5.03 -0.13 -44.29
N THR A 362 -5.71 1.03 -44.31
CA THR A 362 -5.82 1.86 -45.52
C THR A 362 -4.46 2.37 -45.98
N TYR A 363 -3.58 2.77 -45.05
CA TYR A 363 -2.21 3.15 -45.38
C TYR A 363 -1.42 1.96 -45.94
N CYS A 364 -1.49 0.79 -45.32
CA CYS A 364 -0.81 -0.42 -45.78
C CYS A 364 -1.24 -0.81 -47.21
N LEU A 365 -2.54 -0.71 -47.51
CA LEU A 365 -3.06 -0.98 -48.86
C LEU A 365 -2.56 0.04 -49.89
N LYS A 366 -2.41 1.32 -49.53
CA LYS A 366 -1.81 2.36 -50.40
C LYS A 366 -0.30 2.11 -50.59
N ALA A 367 0.42 1.81 -49.52
CA ALA A 367 1.85 1.53 -49.52
C ALA A 367 2.21 0.33 -50.42
N LYS A 368 1.38 -0.72 -50.44
CA LYS A 368 1.56 -1.85 -51.38
C LYS A 368 1.48 -1.44 -52.84
N LYS A 369 0.62 -0.46 -53.18
CA LYS A 369 0.48 0.05 -54.55
C LYS A 369 1.62 1.00 -54.93
N GLN A 370 2.21 1.70 -53.96
CA GLN A 370 3.27 2.70 -54.18
C GLN A 370 4.42 2.54 -53.16
N PRO A 371 5.27 1.50 -53.30
CA PRO A 371 6.27 1.14 -52.29
C PRO A 371 7.36 2.21 -52.09
N LYS A 372 7.64 3.04 -53.11
CA LYS A 372 8.67 4.09 -53.04
C LYS A 372 8.28 5.31 -52.18
N SER A 373 6.99 5.46 -51.85
CA SER A 373 6.44 6.59 -51.08
C SER A 373 6.01 6.18 -49.66
N ALA A 374 6.25 4.93 -49.28
CA ALA A 374 5.80 4.37 -48.01
C ALA A 374 6.76 4.74 -46.88
N ASP A 375 6.25 5.43 -45.88
CA ASP A 375 6.99 5.73 -44.65
C ASP A 375 6.92 4.52 -43.71
N MET A 376 7.96 3.69 -43.78
CA MET A 376 8.08 2.49 -42.94
C MET A 376 8.22 2.82 -41.45
N ARG A 377 8.75 4.00 -41.10
CA ARG A 377 8.85 4.41 -39.69
C ARG A 377 7.47 4.69 -39.12
N TRP A 378 6.64 5.42 -39.86
CA TRP A 378 5.25 5.66 -39.47
C TRP A 378 4.44 4.37 -39.32
N VAL A 379 4.57 3.42 -40.27
CA VAL A 379 3.87 2.12 -40.19
C VAL A 379 4.30 1.35 -38.95
N LYS A 380 5.60 1.34 -38.64
CA LYS A 380 6.14 0.69 -37.45
C LYS A 380 5.60 1.33 -36.17
N GLU A 381 5.67 2.66 -36.05
CA GLU A 381 5.17 3.38 -34.88
C GLU A 381 3.66 3.16 -34.67
N GLN A 382 2.83 3.25 -35.72
CA GLN A 382 1.39 2.99 -35.58
C GLN A 382 1.08 1.52 -35.29
N ALA A 383 1.86 0.58 -35.82
CA ALA A 383 1.71 -0.84 -35.52
C ALA A 383 2.10 -1.16 -34.07
N ASP A 384 3.15 -0.51 -33.54
CA ASP A 384 3.57 -0.64 -32.14
C ASP A 384 2.47 -0.09 -31.21
N VAL A 385 1.93 1.10 -31.49
CA VAL A 385 0.81 1.69 -30.74
C VAL A 385 -0.42 0.76 -30.75
N LEU A 386 -0.83 0.27 -31.92
CA LEU A 386 -1.98 -0.62 -32.04
C LEU A 386 -1.74 -1.97 -31.33
N SER A 387 -0.51 -2.49 -31.38
CA SER A 387 -0.12 -3.73 -30.69
C SER A 387 -0.19 -3.57 -29.17
N GLU A 388 0.31 -2.45 -28.63
CA GLU A 388 0.25 -2.14 -27.20
C GLU A 388 -1.19 -1.90 -26.74
N SER A 389 -1.99 -1.11 -27.48
CA SER A 389 -3.41 -0.91 -27.17
C SER A 389 -4.21 -2.22 -27.20
N LEU A 390 -3.91 -3.12 -28.15
CA LEU A 390 -4.55 -4.43 -28.24
C LEU A 390 -4.13 -5.38 -27.11
N ALA A 391 -2.89 -5.25 -26.61
CA ALA A 391 -2.45 -5.99 -25.42
C ALA A 391 -3.23 -5.52 -24.18
N LEU A 392 -3.36 -4.21 -23.97
CA LEU A 392 -4.15 -3.62 -22.89
C LEU A 392 -5.64 -4.01 -22.98
N TRP A 393 -6.23 -3.99 -24.18
CA TRP A 393 -7.62 -4.43 -24.38
C TRP A 393 -7.85 -5.89 -23.98
N LYS A 394 -6.88 -6.78 -24.26
CA LYS A 394 -6.95 -8.17 -23.81
C LYS A 394 -6.90 -8.29 -22.29
N GLU A 395 -6.11 -7.46 -21.62
CA GLU A 395 -6.08 -7.43 -20.16
C GLU A 395 -7.41 -6.96 -19.58
N ILE A 396 -7.97 -5.88 -20.12
CA ILE A 396 -9.30 -5.37 -19.76
C ILE A 396 -10.33 -6.49 -19.89
N ARG A 397 -10.41 -7.15 -21.04
CA ARG A 397 -11.38 -8.24 -21.25
C ARG A 397 -11.22 -9.37 -20.22
N LYS A 398 -9.98 -9.81 -19.95
CA LYS A 398 -9.72 -10.85 -18.94
C LYS A 398 -10.16 -10.41 -17.54
N ALA A 399 -9.96 -9.14 -17.20
CA ALA A 399 -10.43 -8.56 -15.94
C ALA A 399 -11.96 -8.59 -15.86
N TYR A 400 -12.67 -8.15 -16.91
CA TYR A 400 -14.14 -8.14 -16.95
C TYR A 400 -14.78 -9.53 -16.97
N GLU A 401 -14.18 -10.49 -17.66
CA GLU A 401 -14.60 -11.90 -17.57
C GLU A 401 -14.45 -12.45 -16.14
N ARG A 402 -13.40 -12.04 -15.42
CA ARG A 402 -13.19 -12.40 -14.01
C ARG A 402 -14.20 -11.73 -13.09
N ILE A 403 -14.52 -10.44 -13.30
CA ILE A 403 -15.54 -9.71 -12.54
C ILE A 403 -16.88 -10.46 -12.62
N GLY A 404 -17.32 -10.85 -13.82
CA GLY A 404 -18.57 -11.58 -14.02
C GLY A 404 -18.64 -12.90 -13.24
N ARG A 405 -17.51 -13.64 -13.14
CA ARG A 405 -17.44 -14.88 -12.34
C ARG A 405 -17.53 -14.62 -10.84
N ILE A 406 -16.82 -13.60 -10.34
CA ILE A 406 -16.81 -13.24 -8.92
C ILE A 406 -18.18 -12.69 -8.50
N HIS A 407 -18.82 -11.89 -9.34
CA HIS A 407 -20.18 -11.41 -9.12
C HIS A 407 -21.18 -12.56 -8.90
N ALA A 408 -21.08 -13.63 -9.69
CA ALA A 408 -21.92 -14.82 -9.50
C ALA A 408 -21.65 -15.54 -8.16
N VAL A 409 -20.41 -15.49 -7.64
CA VAL A 409 -20.07 -16.02 -6.31
C VAL A 409 -20.66 -15.15 -5.21
N LEU A 410 -20.57 -13.82 -5.36
CA LEU A 410 -21.16 -12.86 -4.42
C LEU A 410 -22.68 -13.04 -4.30
N ILE A 411 -23.40 -13.17 -5.41
CA ILE A 411 -24.86 -13.43 -5.40
C ILE A 411 -25.17 -14.69 -4.58
N LYS A 412 -24.45 -15.80 -4.85
CA LYS A 412 -24.64 -17.05 -4.12
C LYS A 412 -24.32 -16.93 -2.62
N ALA A 413 -23.32 -16.12 -2.25
CA ALA A 413 -22.97 -15.89 -0.86
C ALA A 413 -24.05 -15.04 -0.15
N SER A 414 -24.56 -14.00 -0.83
CA SER A 414 -25.66 -13.15 -0.35
C SER A 414 -26.93 -13.95 -0.12
N GLU A 415 -27.36 -14.76 -1.10
CA GLU A 415 -28.55 -15.61 -0.96
C GLU A 415 -28.44 -16.61 0.20
N ARG A 416 -27.23 -17.15 0.44
CA ARG A 416 -26.97 -18.04 1.58
C ARG A 416 -27.11 -17.29 2.90
N TRP A 417 -26.52 -16.10 2.99
CA TRP A 417 -26.61 -15.24 4.17
C TRP A 417 -28.07 -14.85 4.48
N GLU A 418 -28.85 -14.44 3.49
CA GLU A 418 -30.27 -14.12 3.65
C GLU A 418 -31.10 -15.33 4.12
N LYS A 419 -30.83 -16.53 3.57
CA LYS A 419 -31.43 -17.78 4.06
C LYS A 419 -31.08 -18.06 5.52
N PHE A 420 -29.84 -17.80 5.92
CA PHE A 420 -29.42 -17.96 7.30
C PHE A 420 -30.08 -16.92 8.22
N ILE A 421 -30.07 -15.62 7.89
CA ILE A 421 -30.74 -14.60 8.71
C ILE A 421 -32.22 -14.94 8.89
N SER A 422 -32.93 -15.25 7.80
CA SER A 422 -34.36 -15.57 7.87
C SER A 422 -34.67 -16.81 8.72
N THR A 423 -33.74 -17.76 8.79
CA THR A 423 -33.85 -18.96 9.65
C THR A 423 -33.48 -18.67 11.10
N PHE A 424 -32.46 -17.84 11.35
CA PHE A 424 -31.94 -17.51 12.68
C PHE A 424 -32.75 -16.44 13.42
N ALA A 425 -33.40 -15.51 12.71
CA ALA A 425 -34.29 -14.49 13.30
C ALA A 425 -35.52 -15.10 14.02
N VAL A 426 -35.76 -16.40 13.86
CA VAL A 426 -36.86 -17.16 14.49
C VAL A 426 -36.40 -17.94 15.74
N SER A 427 -35.10 -17.99 16.05
CA SER A 427 -34.57 -18.71 17.21
C SER A 427 -33.47 -17.93 17.95
N ASP A 428 -33.85 -17.21 19.00
CA ASP A 428 -32.93 -16.41 19.85
C ASP A 428 -31.88 -17.25 20.64
N ASP A 429 -32.03 -18.58 20.69
CA ASP A 429 -31.36 -19.40 21.72
C ASP A 429 -30.14 -20.24 21.28
N LYS A 430 -29.54 -19.99 20.11
CA LYS A 430 -28.45 -20.86 19.61
C LYS A 430 -27.07 -20.23 19.39
N LEU A 431 -26.84 -18.98 19.80
CA LEU A 431 -25.48 -18.49 20.08
C LEU A 431 -25.00 -18.99 21.46
N GLN A 432 -25.06 -20.30 21.70
CA GLN A 432 -24.56 -20.88 22.95
C GLN A 432 -23.02 -20.88 22.91
N ILE A 433 -22.44 -19.80 23.43
CA ILE A 433 -21.02 -19.70 23.77
C ILE A 433 -20.76 -20.72 24.88
N GLY A 434 -20.16 -21.85 24.52
CA GLY A 434 -19.79 -22.88 25.48
C GLY A 434 -18.62 -22.42 26.36
N LYS A 435 -18.60 -22.80 27.64
CA LYS A 435 -17.41 -22.66 28.48
C LYS A 435 -16.31 -23.63 28.00
N GLY A 436 -15.06 -23.16 27.91
CA GLY A 436 -13.88 -24.00 27.61
C GLY A 436 -13.37 -23.91 26.17
N LEU A 437 -12.93 -25.03 25.58
CA LEU A 437 -12.29 -25.14 24.25
C LEU A 437 -13.14 -24.69 23.04
N ARG A 438 -14.40 -24.29 23.27
CA ARG A 438 -15.38 -23.84 22.26
C ARG A 438 -15.81 -22.40 22.57
N GLY A 439 -14.91 -21.45 22.29
CA GLY A 439 -15.10 -20.04 22.56
C GLY A 439 -14.38 -19.15 21.55
N LEU A 440 -14.52 -17.84 21.74
CA LEU A 440 -13.94 -16.80 20.91
C LEU A 440 -12.48 -16.55 21.34
N LYS A 441 -11.53 -16.83 20.45
CA LYS A 441 -10.09 -16.66 20.72
C LYS A 441 -9.57 -15.43 20.03
N VAL A 442 -8.63 -14.72 20.67
CA VAL A 442 -7.89 -13.64 20.02
C VAL A 442 -6.55 -14.18 19.52
N LEU A 443 -6.32 -14.01 18.24
CA LEU A 443 -5.08 -14.29 17.53
C LEU A 443 -4.29 -13.01 17.37
N GLU A 444 -3.04 -13.04 17.79
CA GLU A 444 -2.05 -12.02 17.44
C GLU A 444 -1.47 -12.34 16.06
N LYS A 445 -1.56 -11.37 15.15
CA LYS A 445 -0.99 -11.43 13.81
C LYS A 445 -0.22 -10.15 13.54
N GLU A 446 0.61 -10.18 12.52
CA GLU A 446 1.34 -9.03 12.02
C GLU A 446 1.09 -8.92 10.52
N ILE A 447 0.84 -7.69 10.06
CA ILE A 447 0.80 -7.33 8.65
C ILE A 447 2.19 -6.82 8.28
N ALA A 448 2.84 -7.49 7.35
CA ALA A 448 4.16 -7.14 6.84
C ALA A 448 4.33 -7.69 5.42
N LEU A 449 5.26 -7.11 4.66
CA LEU A 449 5.69 -7.64 3.37
C LEU A 449 7.00 -8.42 3.52
N ASP A 450 7.02 -9.64 3.01
CA ASP A 450 8.24 -10.45 2.88
C ASP A 450 9.14 -9.89 1.75
N ALA A 451 10.42 -10.26 1.72
CA ALA A 451 11.37 -9.74 0.74
C ALA A 451 10.95 -9.98 -0.73
N GLU A 452 10.36 -11.14 -1.02
CA GLU A 452 9.83 -11.47 -2.35
C GLU A 452 8.60 -10.61 -2.69
N GLN A 453 7.69 -10.43 -1.73
CA GLN A 453 6.50 -9.60 -1.89
C GLN A 453 6.86 -8.12 -2.10
N LYS A 454 7.85 -7.60 -1.37
CA LYS A 454 8.39 -6.24 -1.59
C LYS A 454 8.90 -6.07 -3.01
N SER A 455 9.66 -7.05 -3.51
CA SER A 455 10.18 -7.00 -4.89
C SER A 455 9.05 -7.00 -5.92
N ASP A 456 8.02 -7.82 -5.73
CA ASP A 456 6.86 -7.87 -6.65
C ASP A 456 6.06 -6.55 -6.63
N VAL A 457 5.78 -6.02 -5.43
CA VAL A 457 5.11 -4.72 -5.27
C VAL A 457 5.91 -3.60 -5.95
N CYS A 458 7.22 -3.52 -5.72
CA CYS A 458 8.08 -2.54 -6.37
C CYS A 458 8.15 -2.72 -7.88
N GLN A 459 8.14 -3.96 -8.38
CA GLN A 459 8.15 -4.21 -9.82
C GLN A 459 6.86 -3.69 -10.48
N GLN A 460 5.69 -3.96 -9.89
CA GLN A 460 4.41 -3.50 -10.43
C GLN A 460 4.26 -1.98 -10.33
N LEU A 461 4.66 -1.38 -9.20
CA LEU A 461 4.69 0.08 -9.06
C LEU A 461 5.66 0.73 -10.05
N ALA A 462 6.83 0.14 -10.27
CA ALA A 462 7.79 0.63 -11.25
C ALA A 462 7.19 0.66 -12.67
N VAL A 463 6.39 -0.32 -13.05
CA VAL A 463 5.69 -0.32 -14.36
C VAL A 463 4.70 0.85 -14.43
N PHE A 464 3.91 1.07 -13.37
CA PHE A 464 2.97 2.20 -13.32
C PHE A 464 3.69 3.56 -13.44
N LEU A 465 4.76 3.76 -12.65
CA LEU A 465 5.56 4.98 -12.65
C LEU A 465 6.21 5.24 -14.02
N ASN A 466 6.73 4.19 -14.68
CA ASN A 466 7.28 4.31 -16.03
C ASN A 466 6.21 4.71 -17.06
N THR A 467 5.02 4.10 -16.98
CA THR A 467 3.92 4.34 -17.92
C THR A 467 3.41 5.78 -17.85
N HIS A 468 3.35 6.34 -16.64
CA HIS A 468 2.85 7.69 -16.39
C HIS A 468 3.95 8.77 -16.39
N GLY A 469 5.21 8.42 -16.69
CA GLY A 469 6.31 9.38 -16.70
C GLY A 469 6.65 9.94 -15.31
N LEU A 470 6.31 9.21 -14.25
CA LEU A 470 6.54 9.59 -12.85
C LEU A 470 7.87 9.09 -12.31
N THR A 471 8.77 8.58 -13.16
CA THR A 471 10.11 8.16 -12.72
C THR A 471 11.03 9.35 -12.41
N PRO A 472 12.05 9.18 -11.55
CA PRO A 472 13.02 10.24 -11.28
C PRO A 472 13.66 10.81 -12.56
N ASP A 473 14.04 9.95 -13.50
CA ASP A 473 14.62 10.36 -14.78
C ASP A 473 13.65 11.18 -15.66
N ALA A 474 12.38 10.79 -15.69
CA ALA A 474 11.36 11.49 -16.46
C ALA A 474 11.06 12.87 -15.85
N GLN A 475 10.92 12.95 -14.53
CA GLN A 475 10.71 14.21 -13.83
C GLN A 475 11.93 15.13 -13.93
N ASN A 476 13.16 14.61 -13.83
CA ASN A 476 14.37 15.39 -14.03
C ASN A 476 14.49 15.94 -15.46
N LYS A 477 14.10 15.16 -16.47
CA LYS A 477 14.04 15.64 -17.86
C LYS A 477 13.00 16.74 -18.05
N ALA A 478 11.83 16.59 -17.43
CA ALA A 478 10.79 17.60 -17.44
C ALA A 478 11.30 18.91 -16.79
N ARG A 479 11.89 18.83 -15.59
CA ARG A 479 12.49 19.97 -14.87
C ARG A 479 13.53 20.70 -15.69
N ASN A 480 14.45 19.95 -16.30
CA ASN A 480 15.47 20.52 -17.18
C ASN A 480 14.88 21.19 -18.43
N LYS A 481 13.75 20.69 -18.96
CA LYS A 481 13.06 21.28 -20.11
C LYS A 481 12.33 22.57 -19.71
N ALA A 482 11.69 22.59 -18.53
CA ALA A 482 11.05 23.77 -17.98
C ALA A 482 12.07 24.90 -17.71
N GLN A 483 13.20 24.57 -17.07
CA GLN A 483 14.29 25.52 -16.80
C GLN A 483 14.92 26.12 -18.07
N ARG A 484 14.88 25.40 -19.20
CA ARG A 484 15.39 25.88 -20.50
C ARG A 484 14.42 26.82 -21.25
N GLY A 485 13.33 27.25 -20.62
CA GLY A 485 12.50 28.37 -21.09
C GLY A 485 11.58 28.07 -22.29
N ARG A 486 11.28 26.79 -22.57
CA ARG A 486 10.32 26.39 -23.62
C ARG A 486 8.94 25.96 -23.12
N ALA A 487 8.70 26.01 -21.81
CA ALA A 487 7.39 25.69 -21.25
C ALA A 487 6.50 26.95 -21.32
N ALA A 488 5.49 26.90 -22.18
CA ALA A 488 4.40 27.87 -22.19
C ALA A 488 3.74 27.92 -20.81
N THR A 489 3.21 29.11 -20.48
CA THR A 489 2.43 29.48 -19.30
C THR A 489 1.24 28.53 -19.05
N LYS A 490 1.51 27.31 -18.56
CA LYS A 490 0.50 26.45 -17.93
C LYS A 490 0.68 26.53 -16.42
N THR A 491 -0.44 26.61 -15.72
CA THR A 491 -0.60 26.85 -14.28
C THR A 491 -0.12 25.70 -13.38
N ILE A 492 0.30 24.57 -13.97
CA ILE A 492 0.97 23.46 -13.32
C ILE A 492 2.25 23.18 -14.13
N HIS A 493 3.41 23.22 -13.49
CA HIS A 493 4.66 22.83 -14.16
C HIS A 493 4.53 21.37 -14.63
N ASP A 494 4.90 21.08 -15.89
CA ASP A 494 4.89 19.73 -16.50
C ASP A 494 5.64 18.64 -15.67
N ASP A 495 6.32 19.04 -14.60
CA ASP A 495 7.14 18.22 -13.71
C ASP A 495 6.37 17.66 -12.50
N HIS A 496 5.13 18.13 -12.26
CA HIS A 496 4.31 17.74 -11.10
C HIS A 496 3.27 16.71 -11.51
N ILE A 497 2.96 15.78 -10.60
CA ILE A 497 1.85 14.84 -10.75
C ILE A 497 0.54 15.61 -10.90
N SER A 498 -0.33 15.20 -11.83
CA SER A 498 -1.67 15.79 -11.93
C SER A 498 -2.60 15.24 -10.84
N PRO A 499 -3.68 15.96 -10.45
CA PRO A 499 -4.66 15.43 -9.49
C PRO A 499 -5.21 14.06 -9.89
N GLU A 500 -5.52 13.87 -11.18
CA GLU A 500 -6.01 12.58 -11.69
C GLU A 500 -4.98 11.46 -11.56
N GLN A 501 -3.70 11.74 -11.87
CA GLN A 501 -2.62 10.78 -11.72
C GLN A 501 -2.34 10.44 -10.25
N ALA A 502 -2.46 11.41 -9.34
CA ALA A 502 -2.32 11.19 -7.91
C ALA A 502 -3.40 10.24 -7.38
N LYS A 503 -4.65 10.46 -7.79
CA LYS A 503 -5.78 9.58 -7.45
C LYS A 503 -5.61 8.17 -8.03
N GLN A 504 -5.19 8.07 -9.29
CA GLN A 504 -4.88 6.77 -9.90
C GLN A 504 -3.74 6.04 -9.18
N LEU A 505 -2.70 6.76 -8.75
CA LEU A 505 -1.59 6.17 -8.00
C LEU A 505 -2.07 5.52 -6.70
N ALA A 506 -2.94 6.19 -5.94
CA ALA A 506 -3.51 5.60 -4.71
C ALA A 506 -4.32 4.32 -5.00
N ILE A 507 -5.12 4.31 -6.07
CA ILE A 507 -5.88 3.13 -6.50
C ILE A 507 -4.93 1.99 -6.88
N GLU A 508 -3.89 2.27 -7.66
CA GLU A 508 -2.92 1.26 -8.09
C GLU A 508 -2.09 0.71 -6.93
N ILE A 509 -1.67 1.57 -5.99
CA ILE A 509 -1.03 1.11 -4.75
C ILE A 509 -1.95 0.14 -4.00
N ALA A 510 -3.23 0.49 -3.83
CA ALA A 510 -4.19 -0.37 -3.14
C ALA A 510 -4.35 -1.73 -3.85
N LEU A 511 -4.44 -1.73 -5.18
CA LEU A 511 -4.57 -2.92 -6.01
C LEU A 511 -3.32 -3.81 -5.98
N ILE A 512 -2.12 -3.22 -5.97
CA ILE A 512 -0.84 -3.95 -5.94
C ILE A 512 -0.58 -4.55 -4.55
N LEU A 513 -0.98 -3.88 -3.47
CA LEU A 513 -0.83 -4.39 -2.11
C LEU A 513 -1.88 -5.45 -1.75
N GLU A 514 -3.04 -5.45 -2.39
CA GLU A 514 -4.17 -6.34 -2.08
C GLU A 514 -3.85 -7.84 -2.09
N PRO A 515 -3.11 -8.40 -3.08
CA PRO A 515 -2.77 -9.82 -3.10
C PRO A 515 -1.88 -10.26 -1.92
N HIS A 516 -1.12 -9.32 -1.35
CA HIS A 516 -0.10 -9.59 -0.32
C HIS A 516 -0.62 -9.31 1.09
N ILE A 517 -1.42 -8.25 1.26
CA ILE A 517 -1.87 -7.76 2.57
C ILE A 517 -3.38 -7.92 2.78
N HIS A 518 -4.16 -7.96 1.70
CA HIS A 518 -5.62 -7.97 1.72
C HIS A 518 -6.24 -6.72 2.38
N LEU A 519 -5.85 -5.53 1.90
CA LEU A 519 -6.32 -4.22 2.36
C LEU A 519 -7.85 -4.09 2.36
N SER A 520 -8.54 -4.82 1.49
CA SER A 520 -10.01 -4.85 1.42
C SER A 520 -10.68 -5.46 2.66
N ARG A 521 -9.95 -6.23 3.48
CA ARG A 521 -10.53 -6.92 4.65
C ARG A 521 -10.74 -5.93 5.81
N PRO A 522 -11.95 -5.89 6.42
CA PRO A 522 -12.22 -4.99 7.54
C PRO A 522 -11.27 -5.18 8.72
N GLU A 523 -10.87 -6.42 8.99
CA GLU A 523 -9.91 -6.76 10.04
C GLU A 523 -8.50 -6.19 9.80
N ILE A 524 -8.06 -6.12 8.54
CA ILE A 524 -6.77 -5.52 8.15
C ILE A 524 -6.85 -4.00 8.27
N GLN A 525 -7.92 -3.39 7.77
CA GLN A 525 -8.13 -1.95 7.86
C GLN A 525 -8.20 -1.47 9.31
N ARG A 526 -8.92 -2.20 10.18
CA ARG A 526 -8.94 -1.91 11.62
C ARG A 526 -7.55 -1.92 12.24
N ALA A 527 -6.71 -2.87 11.87
CA ALA A 527 -5.33 -2.94 12.38
C ALA A 527 -4.49 -1.77 11.89
N ILE A 528 -4.56 -1.43 10.61
CA ILE A 528 -3.86 -0.26 10.05
C ILE A 528 -4.29 1.02 10.79
N TYR A 529 -5.59 1.30 10.90
CA TYR A 529 -6.13 2.47 11.59
C TYR A 529 -5.92 2.46 13.12
N SER A 530 -5.51 1.33 13.70
CA SER A 530 -5.19 1.26 15.13
C SER A 530 -3.77 1.71 15.46
N THR A 531 -2.94 1.91 14.44
CA THR A 531 -1.54 2.27 14.59
C THR A 531 -1.26 3.62 13.92
N ASN A 532 -0.30 4.34 14.47
CA ASN A 532 0.22 5.54 13.84
C ASN A 532 1.08 5.17 12.61
N ALA A 533 1.08 6.05 11.61
CA ALA A 533 1.96 5.99 10.47
C ALA A 533 3.40 6.36 10.84
N ILE A 534 4.36 5.96 10.01
CA ILE A 534 5.73 6.45 10.13
C ILE A 534 5.80 7.97 9.96
N TYR A 535 6.80 8.57 10.58
CA TYR A 535 7.01 10.01 10.51
C TYR A 535 7.76 10.39 9.22
N MET A 536 7.05 10.76 8.16
CA MET A 536 7.65 10.95 6.83
C MET A 536 8.11 12.38 6.51
N ASN A 537 7.80 13.37 7.35
CA ASN A 537 8.11 14.78 7.07
C ASN A 537 9.60 15.12 7.07
N ASP A 538 10.44 14.29 7.70
CA ASP A 538 11.90 14.49 7.71
C ASP A 538 12.58 13.89 6.47
N ILE A 539 11.85 13.16 5.62
CA ILE A 539 12.36 12.66 4.34
C ILE A 539 12.22 13.77 3.30
N GLU A 540 13.32 14.48 3.05
CA GLU A 540 13.30 15.66 2.19
C GLU A 540 13.40 15.32 0.69
N PRO A 541 12.82 16.17 -0.18
CA PRO A 541 13.06 16.11 -1.61
C PRO A 541 14.56 16.25 -1.92
N GLY A 542 15.06 15.48 -2.89
CA GLY A 542 16.46 15.51 -3.33
C GLY A 542 17.44 14.65 -2.52
N MET A 543 17.01 14.04 -1.41
CA MET A 543 17.81 13.00 -0.74
C MET A 543 18.03 11.79 -1.66
N SER A 544 19.19 11.12 -1.51
CA SER A 544 19.48 9.90 -2.28
C SER A 544 18.51 8.76 -1.93
N ALA A 545 18.25 7.87 -2.88
CA ALA A 545 17.40 6.69 -2.67
C ALA A 545 17.84 5.86 -1.45
N ALA A 546 19.15 5.68 -1.27
CA ALA A 546 19.71 4.95 -0.14
C ALA A 546 19.44 5.64 1.21
N THR A 547 19.53 6.97 1.25
CA THR A 547 19.22 7.77 2.45
C THR A 547 17.74 7.66 2.80
N LYS A 548 16.85 7.86 1.82
CA LYS A 548 15.39 7.74 2.00
C LYS A 548 14.99 6.35 2.51
N ALA A 549 15.55 5.30 1.91
CA ALA A 549 15.30 3.92 2.33
C ALA A 549 15.84 3.63 3.75
N ALA A 550 17.03 4.12 4.09
CA ALA A 550 17.61 3.94 5.41
C ALA A 550 16.80 4.66 6.50
N MET A 551 16.39 5.91 6.27
CA MET A 551 15.53 6.65 7.19
C MET A 551 14.16 5.98 7.35
N GLY A 552 13.52 5.59 6.24
CA GLY A 552 12.24 4.90 6.27
C GLY A 552 12.31 3.57 7.04
N ALA A 553 13.38 2.78 6.85
CA ALA A 553 13.60 1.54 7.58
C ALA A 553 13.84 1.78 9.08
N ALA A 554 14.63 2.79 9.44
CA ALA A 554 14.85 3.17 10.83
C ALA A 554 13.55 3.60 11.51
N MET A 555 12.78 4.49 10.88
CA MET A 555 11.48 4.95 11.39
C MET A 555 10.46 3.81 11.51
N ALA A 556 10.45 2.86 10.58
CA ALA A 556 9.58 1.69 10.63
C ALA A 556 9.95 0.73 11.78
N ALA A 557 11.25 0.58 12.08
CA ALA A 557 11.77 -0.27 13.14
C ALA A 557 11.59 0.33 14.54
N GLU A 558 11.71 1.65 14.68
CA GLU A 558 11.57 2.36 15.95
C GLU A 558 10.12 2.45 16.46
N LYS A 559 9.13 2.15 15.61
CA LYS A 559 7.72 2.17 15.99
C LYS A 559 7.36 1.06 16.97
N ALA A 560 6.87 1.45 18.14
CA ALA A 560 6.41 0.54 19.17
C ALA A 560 5.29 -0.40 18.65
N HIS A 561 5.34 -1.66 19.09
CA HIS A 561 4.30 -2.66 18.83
C HIS A 561 3.22 -2.52 19.92
N ASP A 562 2.39 -1.49 19.79
CA ASP A 562 1.30 -1.24 20.72
C ASP A 562 0.01 -1.95 20.26
N PHE A 563 -0.53 -2.82 21.10
CA PHE A 563 -1.79 -3.53 20.86
C PHE A 563 -3.01 -2.80 21.47
N SER A 564 -2.80 -1.71 22.22
CA SER A 564 -3.87 -0.99 22.91
C SER A 564 -4.95 -0.50 21.95
N GLY A 565 -4.55 0.19 20.88
CA GLY A 565 -5.46 0.66 19.83
C GLY A 565 -6.14 -0.51 19.09
N ALA A 566 -5.40 -1.59 18.83
CA ALA A 566 -5.94 -2.76 18.14
C ALA A 566 -7.03 -3.43 18.99
N ALA A 567 -6.83 -3.55 20.30
CA ALA A 567 -7.79 -4.11 21.25
C ALA A 567 -9.05 -3.25 21.36
N GLU A 568 -8.93 -1.93 21.37
CA GLU A 568 -10.07 -1.00 21.38
C GLU A 568 -10.91 -1.12 20.10
N ARG A 569 -10.28 -1.14 18.92
CA ARG A 569 -11.01 -1.30 17.64
C ARG A 569 -11.61 -2.69 17.50
N LEU A 570 -10.95 -3.70 18.04
CA LEU A 570 -11.45 -5.07 18.11
C LEU A 570 -12.71 -5.17 18.99
N ALA A 571 -12.75 -4.47 20.12
CA ALA A 571 -13.93 -4.38 20.98
C ALA A 571 -15.10 -3.68 20.28
N ILE A 572 -14.83 -2.60 19.53
CA ILE A 572 -15.85 -1.92 18.69
C ILE A 572 -16.45 -2.91 17.69
N ALA A 573 -15.62 -3.76 17.07
CA ALA A 573 -16.09 -4.73 16.09
C ALA A 573 -17.01 -5.80 16.72
N LEU A 574 -16.68 -6.30 17.92
CA LEU A 574 -17.56 -7.24 18.65
C LEU A 574 -18.93 -6.64 18.93
N VAL A 575 -18.96 -5.41 19.44
CA VAL A 575 -20.22 -4.76 19.84
C VAL A 575 -21.03 -4.34 18.62
N ARG A 576 -20.40 -3.72 17.61
CA ARG A 576 -21.14 -3.16 16.46
C ARG A 576 -21.43 -4.16 15.35
N HIS A 577 -20.48 -5.03 14.99
CA HIS A 577 -20.66 -5.94 13.86
C HIS A 577 -21.24 -7.29 14.27
N TYR A 578 -20.78 -7.82 15.41
CA TYR A 578 -21.25 -9.13 15.91
C TYR A 578 -22.37 -9.03 16.94
N GLN A 579 -22.76 -7.81 17.35
CA GLN A 579 -23.83 -7.55 18.32
C GLN A 579 -23.62 -8.27 19.67
N LEU A 580 -22.35 -8.41 20.08
CA LEU A 580 -21.98 -9.06 21.34
C LEU A 580 -21.76 -8.02 22.44
N GLU A 581 -22.44 -8.17 23.58
CA GLU A 581 -22.15 -7.38 24.78
C GLU A 581 -20.79 -7.78 25.38
N LEU A 582 -19.98 -6.79 25.73
CA LEU A 582 -18.69 -7.04 26.38
C LEU A 582 -18.94 -7.33 27.87
N SER A 583 -18.57 -8.53 28.32
CA SER A 583 -18.58 -8.90 29.73
C SER A 583 -17.48 -8.14 30.50
N GLU A 584 -17.66 -7.94 31.80
CA GLU A 584 -16.61 -7.35 32.66
C GLU A 584 -15.30 -8.16 32.60
N GLU A 585 -15.40 -9.49 32.46
CA GLU A 585 -14.26 -10.40 32.26
C GLU A 585 -13.52 -10.12 30.93
N ALA A 586 -14.24 -9.82 29.85
CA ALA A 586 -13.63 -9.48 28.57
C ALA A 586 -12.96 -8.10 28.59
N ILE A 587 -13.56 -7.12 29.30
CA ILE A 587 -12.97 -5.78 29.48
C ILE A 587 -11.67 -5.89 30.31
N ALA A 588 -11.70 -6.63 31.42
CA ALA A 588 -10.52 -6.91 32.22
C ALA A 588 -9.44 -7.63 31.41
N PHE A 589 -9.81 -8.62 30.61
CA PHE A 589 -8.87 -9.33 29.73
C PHE A 589 -8.18 -8.40 28.73
N LEU A 590 -8.92 -7.51 28.05
CA LEU A 590 -8.33 -6.58 27.07
C LEU A 590 -7.44 -5.52 27.73
N ARG A 591 -7.81 -5.05 28.93
CA ARG A 591 -6.99 -4.12 29.72
C ARG A 591 -5.70 -4.78 30.17
N ASP A 592 -5.79 -5.97 30.77
CA ASP A 592 -4.66 -6.60 31.45
C ASP A 592 -3.65 -7.21 30.46
N ASN A 593 -4.12 -7.71 29.29
CA ASN A 593 -3.24 -8.33 28.28
C ASN A 593 -2.78 -7.37 27.18
N TYR A 594 -3.57 -6.34 26.84
CA TYR A 594 -3.31 -5.46 25.70
C TYR A 594 -3.31 -3.97 26.06
N GLN A 595 -3.39 -3.60 27.34
CA GLN A 595 -3.36 -2.21 27.82
C GLN A 595 -4.46 -1.32 27.23
N ALA A 596 -5.60 -1.89 26.84
CA ALA A 596 -6.75 -1.14 26.31
C ALA A 596 -7.34 -0.19 27.37
N ARG A 597 -7.76 1.02 26.96
CA ARG A 597 -8.30 2.02 27.91
C ARG A 597 -9.70 1.65 28.37
N GLU A 598 -9.83 1.35 29.65
CA GLU A 598 -11.09 0.94 30.29
C GLU A 598 -12.23 1.96 30.10
N SER A 599 -11.91 3.26 30.18
CA SER A 599 -12.88 4.33 29.97
C SER A 599 -13.47 4.35 28.55
N ARG A 600 -12.70 3.90 27.54
CA ARG A 600 -13.17 3.81 26.15
C ARG A 600 -14.01 2.56 25.93
N LEU A 601 -13.59 1.41 26.48
CA LEU A 601 -14.33 0.14 26.41
C LEU A 601 -15.73 0.26 27.04
N ASN A 602 -15.82 0.91 28.20
CA ASN A 602 -17.10 1.14 28.87
C ASN A 602 -18.04 2.05 28.05
N LYS A 603 -17.51 3.09 27.39
CA LYS A 603 -18.30 3.92 26.47
C LYS A 603 -18.80 3.11 25.27
N ILE A 604 -17.96 2.26 24.68
CA ILE A 604 -18.34 1.44 23.52
C ILE A 604 -19.52 0.52 23.84
N ASN A 605 -19.52 -0.09 25.03
CA ASN A 605 -20.60 -0.99 25.48
C ASN A 605 -21.95 -0.24 25.63
N GLN A 606 -21.92 1.05 25.99
CA GLN A 606 -23.14 1.86 26.18
C GLN A 606 -23.79 2.31 24.84
N TYR A 607 -23.05 2.33 23.73
CA TYR A 607 -23.54 2.77 22.41
C TYR A 607 -24.03 1.61 21.51
N ALA A 608 -24.39 0.46 22.08
CA ALA A 608 -24.85 -0.74 21.36
C ALA A 608 -26.20 -0.62 20.63
N LYS A 609 -26.71 0.59 20.36
CA LYS A 609 -27.95 0.75 19.59
C LYS A 609 -27.66 0.61 18.09
N PRO A 610 -28.43 -0.23 17.37
CA PRO A 610 -28.22 -0.45 15.95
C PRO A 610 -28.60 0.81 15.16
N LYS A 611 -27.73 1.23 14.24
CA LYS A 611 -28.20 1.85 13.00
C LYS A 611 -28.32 0.72 11.99
N ASP A 612 -29.53 0.45 11.53
CA ASP A 612 -29.77 -0.39 10.37
C ASP A 612 -29.03 0.24 9.18
N LYS A 613 -27.85 -0.29 8.87
CA LYS A 613 -27.28 -0.14 7.53
C LYS A 613 -27.91 -1.24 6.68
N GLN A 614 -29.12 -0.99 6.20
CA GLN A 614 -29.57 -1.64 4.98
C GLN A 614 -28.64 -1.18 3.87
N ILE A 615 -27.69 -2.04 3.54
CA ILE A 615 -26.77 -1.83 2.45
C ILE A 615 -27.04 -2.97 1.46
N SER A 616 -27.92 -2.67 0.50
CA SER A 616 -28.12 -3.48 -0.70
C SER A 616 -27.25 -2.90 -1.80
N TYR A 617 -26.25 -3.66 -2.26
CA TYR A 617 -25.36 -3.28 -3.38
C TYR A 617 -25.32 -4.38 -4.46
N LEU A 618 -26.47 -4.99 -4.75
CA LEU A 618 -26.58 -6.04 -5.77
C LEU A 618 -26.91 -5.52 -7.18
N SER A 619 -26.94 -4.20 -7.41
CA SER A 619 -27.68 -3.66 -8.56
C SER A 619 -26.90 -3.34 -9.83
N LEU A 620 -25.56 -3.24 -9.80
CA LEU A 620 -24.81 -2.86 -11.01
C LEU A 620 -24.12 -4.07 -11.63
N ARG A 621 -24.62 -4.48 -12.80
CA ARG A 621 -23.91 -5.44 -13.65
C ARG A 621 -22.65 -4.75 -14.20
N PRO A 622 -21.50 -5.45 -14.25
CA PRO A 622 -20.32 -4.89 -14.88
C PRO A 622 -20.57 -4.64 -16.38
N PRO A 623 -19.94 -3.62 -16.98
CA PRO A 623 -20.02 -3.35 -18.41
C PRO A 623 -19.51 -4.53 -19.24
N VAL A 624 -20.07 -4.70 -20.43
CA VAL A 624 -19.75 -5.82 -21.33
C VAL A 624 -18.61 -5.42 -22.25
N VAL A 625 -17.41 -5.95 -22.00
CA VAL A 625 -16.25 -5.75 -22.88
C VAL A 625 -16.25 -6.79 -24.01
N VAL A 626 -16.29 -6.33 -25.25
CA VAL A 626 -16.36 -7.18 -26.45
C VAL A 626 -15.02 -7.89 -26.73
N ALA A 627 -15.10 -9.06 -27.36
CA ALA A 627 -13.92 -9.77 -27.86
C ALA A 627 -13.14 -8.92 -28.87
N PRO A 628 -11.77 -9.01 -28.89
CA PRO A 628 -10.98 -8.26 -29.86
C PRO A 628 -11.42 -8.56 -31.29
N LYS A 629 -11.72 -7.52 -32.07
CA LYS A 629 -12.21 -7.67 -33.44
C LYS A 629 -11.13 -8.28 -34.33
N ARG A 630 -11.55 -9.10 -35.31
CA ARG A 630 -10.63 -9.75 -36.27
C ARG A 630 -9.86 -8.72 -37.10
N ASP A 631 -10.46 -7.57 -37.36
CA ASP A 631 -9.89 -6.56 -38.24
C ASP A 631 -8.68 -5.83 -37.62
N TRP A 632 -8.63 -5.70 -36.29
CA TRP A 632 -7.46 -5.17 -35.58
C TRP A 632 -6.21 -6.05 -35.81
N TYR A 633 -6.38 -7.38 -35.78
CA TYR A 633 -5.28 -8.30 -36.08
C TYR A 633 -4.87 -8.28 -37.55
N LYS A 634 -5.83 -8.17 -38.46
CA LYS A 634 -5.53 -8.07 -39.89
C LYS A 634 -4.66 -6.84 -40.18
N ALA A 635 -5.00 -5.69 -39.59
CA ALA A 635 -4.21 -4.46 -39.75
C ALA A 635 -2.75 -4.66 -39.27
N LEU A 636 -2.55 -5.31 -38.11
CA LEU A 636 -1.20 -5.63 -37.60
C LEU A 636 -0.43 -6.61 -38.48
N ILE A 637 -1.09 -7.66 -39.00
CA ILE A 637 -0.46 -8.64 -39.90
C ILE A 637 -0.01 -7.96 -41.19
N GLU A 638 -0.86 -7.10 -41.76
CA GLU A 638 -0.53 -6.37 -42.98
C GLU A 638 0.59 -5.34 -42.78
N ALA A 639 0.63 -4.66 -41.62
CA ALA A 639 1.73 -3.79 -41.26
C ALA A 639 3.06 -4.57 -41.13
N ARG A 640 3.06 -5.72 -40.45
CA ARG A 640 4.26 -6.57 -40.34
C ARG A 640 4.76 -7.08 -41.69
N ARG A 641 3.85 -7.47 -42.59
CA ARG A 641 4.20 -7.89 -43.97
C ARG A 641 4.88 -6.79 -44.77
N LEU A 642 4.61 -5.52 -44.48
CA LEU A 642 5.27 -4.38 -45.12
C LEU A 642 6.61 -4.03 -44.49
N ILE A 643 6.78 -4.25 -43.19
CA ILE A 643 8.00 -3.94 -42.44
C ILE A 643 9.10 -5.01 -42.67
N GLY A 644 8.72 -6.28 -42.90
CA GLY A 644 9.64 -7.41 -43.10
C GLY A 644 9.73 -8.32 -41.89
#